data_AF-A0A7W9GU36-F1
#
_entry.id   AF-A0A7W9GU36-F1
#
_cell.length_a   1.000
_cell.length_b   1.000
_cell.length_c   1.000
_cell.angle_alpha   90.00
_cell.angle_beta   90.00
_cell.angle_gamma   90.00
#
_symmetry.space_group_name_H-M   'P 1'
#
loop_
_entity.id
_entity.type
_entity.pdbx_description
1 polymer ?
#
loop_
_entity_poly.entity_id
_entity_poly.type
_entity_poly.pdbx_seq_one_letter_code
_entity_poly.pdbx_strand_id
1 'polypeptide(L)'
;MGTSARRGLVPGATALLSSALLAALVAGPSPAGAAPAPPEPAAEVASGPNWSVERAPGGYQVTVELDRPLPIRGDAPTIVVDGEPIGLATESGDGRSLTVVTADPAVAAADTVVPGWSSEAPAATTAPAPDASAATVVPDAAIAAIAADPLDPGPFDWTESIYAFGDQAIPLAAIGGIRGELEGKIYLPTTGGARPTVILLHGRHGSCYGAGEANPNRWPCAPSPDADPARLSIPSYLGYDGTARALASHGYAVVSISANAVNANDNQLAADQGAQARGQLLLDTLTMLDQATKGRRVAYYDAWTDREVTLNQALAAGSAALAARADAFPNGVDALDSVRAADLRGRFDLSHIGMMGHSRGGEGVTSATVLNQALAQPWAIESILPLAPVDFGRMTVPDVPMNVILPYCDGDVSNQQGQHMLDDSRYAFDDDVLRSGVWVMGANHNFFNTVWTPGQFSFSVSDDWGSATRRVEPTCGTDPSVAATSIRLTPAEQYDVGTAYMSAWFRLTMGGEEQFLPMFDGAGAVPSSLDGADVRSVSTAPAGSRSTLATFEEPSPAVTTVGAASAVVCASLSGRTTPQELPPCASVPSAVAPHWTPASNGGNVPATPLTRLTWAAPGDGLAVAVPAGQADASGFERLSVKLAADETVATATDLVLSVTDARGATWSAPVSELNPYALVRLPTSATDAAASTLKKIVLQQADVAVTALAAAGLDVTDLVSVGFTGTTAGAAYLSDLAFESSAVGTAQARTWRTIDVFAPNADEGDGPGTTEVAVYLDRPSPTPVTGYVSVLGSATSRFGATMQAVTFAPGETCKVVTAGRQGDDAPSTSAGTQVKASVINTSGAVMGSRSIGFTWLREDDGVLEDAVELPSYGTPGSACAELARVQAGARIGARGAVRPGSDAVVTASGFRPGETVTVTVGDLAAVDVVADASGAVAHTVAVPAVVDGRFLVLTGVGAGTGLTATGQLVVTSPGR
;
A
#
# COMPACT_ATOMS: atom_id res chain seq x y z
N MET A 1 -27.69 48.93 -21.70
CA MET A 1 -28.25 50.29 -21.48
C MET A 1 -27.40 50.95 -20.40
N GLY A 2 -27.00 52.22 -20.55
CA GLY A 2 -26.14 52.95 -19.58
C GLY A 2 -24.67 52.51 -19.61
N THR A 3 -23.63 53.25 -20.04
CA THR A 3 -23.25 54.69 -20.05
C THR A 3 -23.16 55.34 -18.67
N SER A 4 -22.18 56.20 -18.31
CA SER A 4 -20.86 56.60 -18.88
C SER A 4 -20.21 57.64 -17.92
N ALA A 5 -18.97 58.06 -18.22
CA ALA A 5 -18.23 59.22 -17.65
C ALA A 5 -17.67 59.06 -16.21
N ARG A 6 -16.40 59.33 -15.84
CA ARG A 6 -15.29 60.24 -16.26
C ARG A 6 -15.41 61.74 -15.91
N ARG A 7 -14.44 62.17 -15.05
CA ARG A 7 -13.63 63.43 -15.02
C ARG A 7 -14.07 64.66 -14.19
N GLY A 8 -13.06 65.19 -13.48
CA GLY A 8 -12.88 66.61 -13.07
C GLY A 8 -13.15 66.92 -11.59
N LEU A 9 -12.51 67.89 -10.91
CA LEU A 9 -11.28 68.68 -11.16
C LEU A 9 -10.95 69.52 -9.87
N VAL A 10 -9.69 69.50 -9.40
CA VAL A 10 -8.78 70.59 -8.88
C VAL A 10 -9.38 72.02 -8.66
N PRO A 11 -8.97 72.93 -7.71
CA PRO A 11 -7.70 73.09 -6.93
C PRO A 11 -7.74 73.57 -5.44
N GLY A 12 -6.56 73.74 -4.82
CA GLY A 12 -6.24 74.71 -3.74
C GLY A 12 -4.98 74.31 -2.93
N ALA A 13 -3.75 74.84 -3.14
CA ALA A 13 -3.24 76.20 -2.86
C ALA A 13 -3.43 76.63 -1.37
N THR A 14 -2.43 77.06 -0.58
CA THR A 14 -1.24 77.88 -0.91
C THR A 14 -0.14 77.81 0.19
N ALA A 15 1.15 77.74 -0.21
CA ALA A 15 2.36 78.48 0.26
C ALA A 15 2.72 78.62 1.79
N LEU A 16 3.97 78.86 2.24
CA LEU A 16 5.06 79.75 1.77
C LEU A 16 6.48 79.36 2.31
N LEU A 17 7.53 79.73 1.55
CA LEU A 17 8.89 80.22 1.96
C LEU A 17 9.76 79.39 2.96
N SER A 18 11.06 79.17 2.73
CA SER A 18 12.08 80.21 2.42
C SER A 18 13.38 79.72 1.75
N SER A 19 14.01 80.65 1.03
CA SER A 19 15.43 80.80 0.63
C SER A 19 16.49 80.32 1.65
N ALA A 20 17.77 80.07 1.34
CA ALA A 20 18.55 79.87 0.10
C ALA A 20 20.02 79.57 0.50
N LEU A 21 20.83 78.95 -0.37
CA LEU A 21 22.20 79.41 -0.72
C LEU A 21 22.85 78.52 -1.80
N LEU A 22 23.52 79.13 -2.79
CA LEU A 22 24.51 78.44 -3.62
C LEU A 22 25.86 78.47 -2.91
N ALA A 23 26.57 77.34 -2.90
CA ALA A 23 28.02 77.30 -2.75
C ALA A 23 28.57 76.22 -3.68
N ALA A 24 29.36 76.61 -4.68
CA ALA A 24 30.03 75.67 -5.57
C ALA A 24 31.30 75.13 -4.89
N LEU A 25 31.45 73.81 -4.86
CA LEU A 25 32.76 73.17 -4.66
C LEU A 25 33.01 72.16 -5.79
N VAL A 26 34.24 72.19 -6.30
CA VAL A 26 34.73 71.28 -7.32
C VAL A 26 35.25 70.01 -6.64
N ALA A 27 34.73 68.86 -7.04
CA ALA A 27 35.28 67.54 -6.72
C ALA A 27 35.20 66.65 -7.97
N GLY A 28 36.19 65.77 -8.15
CA GLY A 28 36.37 64.99 -9.38
C GLY A 28 35.40 63.81 -9.54
N PRO A 29 35.56 63.00 -10.61
CA PRO A 29 34.70 61.85 -10.85
C PRO A 29 34.92 60.77 -9.79
N SER A 30 33.90 60.52 -8.96
CA SER A 30 33.82 59.29 -8.18
C SER A 30 33.57 58.10 -9.13
N PRO A 31 34.20 56.94 -8.92
CA PRO A 31 33.79 55.73 -9.61
C PRO A 31 32.35 55.38 -9.21
N ALA A 32 31.58 54.84 -10.15
CA ALA A 32 30.32 54.21 -9.82
C ALA A 32 30.61 53.03 -8.88
N GLY A 33 30.21 53.17 -7.61
CA GLY A 33 30.17 52.01 -6.72
C GLY A 33 29.15 51.04 -7.28
N ALA A 34 29.60 49.83 -7.64
CA ALA A 34 28.67 48.73 -7.80
C ALA A 34 27.85 48.62 -6.51
N ALA A 35 26.54 48.51 -6.61
CA ALA A 35 25.76 48.03 -5.48
C ALA A 35 26.38 46.67 -5.08
N PRO A 36 26.53 46.37 -3.77
CA PRO A 36 26.84 45.00 -3.39
C PRO A 36 25.80 44.09 -4.02
N ALA A 37 26.24 42.99 -4.63
CA ALA A 37 25.31 41.95 -5.02
C ALA A 37 24.45 41.59 -3.80
N PRO A 38 23.15 41.29 -3.97
CA PRO A 38 22.39 40.69 -2.88
C PRO A 38 23.17 39.47 -2.37
N PRO A 39 23.23 39.23 -1.04
CA PRO A 39 23.88 38.04 -0.54
C PRO A 39 23.24 36.82 -1.21
N GLU A 40 24.06 35.89 -1.68
CA GLU A 40 23.55 34.63 -2.24
C GLU A 40 22.61 33.99 -1.21
N PRO A 41 21.44 33.48 -1.63
CA PRO A 41 20.51 32.86 -0.72
C PRO A 41 21.20 31.67 -0.05
N ALA A 42 21.17 31.63 1.29
CA ALA A 42 21.78 30.53 2.02
C ALA A 42 21.13 29.20 1.60
N ALA A 43 21.99 28.24 1.25
CA ALA A 43 21.66 26.87 0.87
C ALA A 43 20.87 26.16 1.99
N GLU A 44 21.44 26.18 3.20
CA GLU A 44 20.80 25.83 4.46
C GLU A 44 19.99 27.03 4.98
N VAL A 45 18.72 26.81 5.35
CA VAL A 45 17.84 27.84 5.92
C VAL A 45 17.56 27.62 7.41
N ALA A 46 17.64 26.38 7.89
CA ALA A 46 17.59 26.01 9.30
C ALA A 46 18.36 24.68 9.51
N SER A 47 18.92 24.48 10.70
CA SER A 47 19.59 23.24 11.06
C SER A 47 19.59 23.00 12.57
N GLY A 48 19.73 21.74 12.94
CA GLY A 48 19.92 21.29 14.30
C GLY A 48 21.08 20.28 14.41
N PRO A 49 21.26 19.63 15.58
CA PRO A 49 22.40 18.73 15.81
C PRO A 49 22.47 17.50 14.88
N ASN A 50 21.33 17.09 14.32
CA ASN A 50 21.17 15.88 13.51
C ASN A 50 20.13 16.06 12.38
N TRP A 51 19.88 17.29 11.94
CA TRP A 51 18.93 17.58 10.87
C TRP A 51 19.28 18.88 10.14
N SER A 52 18.97 18.95 8.84
CA SER A 52 19.09 20.15 8.01
C SER A 52 17.78 20.45 7.28
N VAL A 53 17.57 21.74 6.97
CA VAL A 53 16.54 22.23 6.08
C VAL A 53 17.21 23.07 5.01
N GLU A 54 17.09 22.64 3.77
CA GLU A 54 17.79 23.19 2.61
C GLU A 54 16.80 23.65 1.52
N ARG A 55 17.30 24.41 0.55
CA ARG A 55 16.57 24.77 -0.68
C ARG A 55 16.76 23.67 -1.74
N ALA A 56 15.70 23.05 -2.27
CA ALA A 56 15.70 22.05 -3.35
C ALA A 56 14.36 21.96 -4.17
N PRO A 57 14.35 22.25 -5.48
CA PRO A 57 13.34 22.74 -6.51
C PRO A 57 11.83 23.16 -6.29
N GLY A 58 11.49 24.48 -6.11
CA GLY A 58 10.20 25.15 -5.68
C GLY A 58 9.63 25.27 -4.20
N GLY A 59 10.35 25.64 -3.08
CA GLY A 59 9.92 25.43 -1.63
C GLY A 59 10.99 25.13 -0.49
N TYR A 60 11.09 23.91 0.14
CA TYR A 60 12.22 23.31 0.99
C TYR A 60 12.49 21.77 0.89
N GLN A 61 13.69 21.28 1.25
CA GLN A 61 14.01 19.87 1.59
C GLN A 61 14.38 19.75 3.07
N VAL A 62 13.88 18.73 3.76
CA VAL A 62 14.17 18.43 5.18
C VAL A 62 14.85 17.07 5.27
N THR A 63 16.03 17.02 5.89
CA THR A 63 16.81 15.80 6.10
C THR A 63 17.04 15.57 7.59
N VAL A 64 16.87 14.32 8.04
CA VAL A 64 17.23 13.88 9.40
C VAL A 64 18.31 12.81 9.32
N GLU A 65 19.44 13.08 9.97
CA GLU A 65 20.55 12.16 10.16
C GLU A 65 20.31 11.27 11.41
N LEU A 66 20.66 9.99 11.27
CA LEU A 66 20.42 8.94 12.27
C LEU A 66 21.76 8.36 12.76
N ASP A 67 21.96 8.33 14.08
CA ASP A 67 23.13 7.73 14.75
C ASP A 67 23.36 6.24 14.40
N ARG A 68 22.32 5.58 13.89
CA ARG A 68 22.27 4.16 13.50
C ARG A 68 21.29 4.00 12.33
N PRO A 69 21.44 2.94 11.52
CA PRO A 69 20.46 2.63 10.47
C PRO A 69 19.02 2.58 11.02
N LEU A 70 18.09 3.05 10.20
CA LEU A 70 16.66 3.09 10.49
C LEU A 70 16.16 1.71 10.97
N PRO A 71 15.37 1.64 12.06
CA PRO A 71 14.74 0.39 12.48
C PRO A 71 13.90 -0.21 11.34
N ILE A 72 14.09 -1.49 11.05
CA ILE A 72 13.25 -2.16 10.04
C ILE A 72 11.88 -2.44 10.67
N ARG A 73 10.84 -1.95 9.98
CA ARG A 73 9.42 -2.01 10.32
C ARG A 73 8.61 -2.29 9.05
N GLY A 74 7.42 -2.86 9.20
CA GLY A 74 6.42 -2.98 8.13
C GLY A 74 5.93 -1.60 7.66
N ASP A 75 5.79 -0.66 8.59
CA ASP A 75 5.32 0.71 8.34
C ASP A 75 6.25 1.52 7.39
N ALA A 76 5.72 2.60 6.82
CA ALA A 76 6.46 3.56 6.01
C ALA A 76 7.05 4.68 6.89
N PRO A 77 8.33 5.07 6.71
CA PRO A 77 8.93 6.13 7.51
C PRO A 77 8.38 7.52 7.14
N THR A 78 8.37 8.41 8.13
CA THR A 78 8.01 9.83 7.98
C THR A 78 9.06 10.74 8.62
N ILE A 79 8.98 12.04 8.33
CA ILE A 79 9.65 13.07 9.15
C ILE A 79 8.58 13.86 9.90
N VAL A 80 8.86 14.15 11.17
CA VAL A 80 8.04 14.97 12.07
C VAL A 80 8.81 16.25 12.38
N VAL A 81 8.19 17.41 12.12
CA VAL A 81 8.71 18.75 12.43
C VAL A 81 7.83 19.36 13.52
N ASP A 82 8.43 19.77 14.63
CA ASP A 82 7.74 20.43 15.77
C ASP A 82 6.50 19.69 16.30
N GLY A 83 6.53 18.36 16.17
CA GLY A 83 5.46 17.47 16.60
C GLY A 83 4.41 17.17 15.53
N GLU A 84 4.54 17.68 14.30
CA GLU A 84 3.61 17.42 13.18
C GLU A 84 4.30 16.68 12.01
N PRO A 85 3.69 15.62 11.43
CA PRO A 85 4.30 14.84 10.37
C PRO A 85 4.21 15.57 9.02
N ILE A 86 5.35 15.89 8.42
CA ILE A 86 5.41 16.65 7.16
C ILE A 86 5.31 15.77 5.91
N GLY A 87 5.45 14.45 6.02
CA GLY A 87 5.24 13.54 4.89
C GLY A 87 5.99 12.21 5.02
N LEU A 88 5.78 11.34 4.02
CA LEU A 88 6.56 10.11 3.84
C LEU A 88 7.99 10.44 3.46
N ALA A 89 8.94 9.80 4.13
CA ALA A 89 10.36 10.00 3.92
C ALA A 89 10.94 8.97 2.96
N THR A 90 11.90 9.41 2.13
CA THR A 90 12.79 8.52 1.41
C THR A 90 13.93 8.12 2.35
N GLU A 91 14.19 6.81 2.48
CA GLU A 91 15.31 6.27 3.26
C GLU A 91 16.59 6.28 2.42
N SER A 92 17.72 6.69 3.00
CA SER A 92 19.02 6.68 2.32
C SER A 92 19.50 5.25 1.99
N GLY A 93 20.45 5.16 1.05
CA GLY A 93 21.01 3.87 0.62
C GLY A 93 21.78 3.09 1.70
N ASP A 94 22.23 3.76 2.77
CA ASP A 94 22.85 3.15 3.95
C ASP A 94 21.91 3.08 5.17
N GLY A 95 20.67 3.55 5.00
CA GLY A 95 19.63 3.61 6.03
C GLY A 95 19.88 4.66 7.13
N ARG A 96 20.86 5.56 6.97
CA ARG A 96 21.28 6.52 8.00
C ARG A 96 20.67 7.91 7.89
N SER A 97 19.94 8.23 6.82
CA SER A 97 19.14 9.44 6.78
C SER A 97 17.76 9.23 6.18
N LEU A 98 16.85 10.13 6.57
CA LEU A 98 15.52 10.27 6.01
C LEU A 98 15.40 11.64 5.37
N THR A 99 14.76 11.72 4.20
CA THR A 99 14.53 12.99 3.49
C THR A 99 13.07 13.16 3.07
N VAL A 100 12.50 14.36 3.29
CA VAL A 100 11.16 14.78 2.84
C VAL A 100 11.26 16.13 2.13
N VAL A 101 10.57 16.31 1.01
CA VAL A 101 10.50 17.61 0.29
C VAL A 101 9.13 18.27 0.47
N THR A 102 9.13 19.53 0.89
CA THR A 102 7.96 20.28 1.38
C THR A 102 8.06 21.76 1.04
N ALA A 103 6.98 22.48 0.72
CA ALA A 103 7.01 23.94 0.58
C ALA A 103 6.27 24.66 1.73
N ASP A 104 6.13 24.00 2.89
CA ASP A 104 5.73 24.69 4.12
C ASP A 104 6.87 25.61 4.60
N PRO A 105 6.72 26.94 4.58
CA PRO A 105 7.76 27.83 5.10
C PRO A 105 7.98 27.72 6.62
N ALA A 106 7.09 27.04 7.36
CA ALA A 106 7.30 26.79 8.78
C ALA A 106 8.54 25.94 9.06
N VAL A 107 8.94 25.02 8.16
CA VAL A 107 10.13 24.19 8.39
C VAL A 107 11.44 24.99 8.39
N ALA A 108 11.46 26.17 7.76
CA ALA A 108 12.59 27.11 7.84
C ALA A 108 12.70 27.82 9.21
N ALA A 109 11.78 27.54 10.13
CA ALA A 109 11.78 28.00 11.52
C ALA A 109 11.65 26.83 12.52
N ALA A 110 11.95 25.60 12.09
CA ALA A 110 11.80 24.40 12.91
C ALA A 110 12.68 24.44 14.18
N ASP A 111 12.11 24.07 15.33
CA ASP A 111 12.86 23.85 16.58
C ASP A 111 13.36 22.39 16.68
N THR A 112 12.57 21.44 16.18
CA THR A 112 12.79 19.99 16.28
C THR A 112 12.40 19.26 15.01
N VAL A 113 13.27 18.35 14.56
CA VAL A 113 12.98 17.44 13.44
C VAL A 113 13.45 16.03 13.80
N VAL A 114 12.56 15.04 13.68
CA VAL A 114 12.79 13.65 14.11
C VAL A 114 12.18 12.63 13.13
N PRO A 115 12.69 11.38 13.08
CA PRO A 115 12.05 10.32 12.31
C PRO A 115 10.72 9.90 12.96
N GLY A 116 9.73 9.56 12.12
CA GLY A 116 8.43 9.00 12.52
C GLY A 116 8.00 7.82 11.65
N TRP A 117 6.76 7.38 11.84
CA TRP A 117 6.15 6.25 11.13
C TRP A 117 4.72 6.59 10.69
N SER A 118 4.25 6.06 9.55
CA SER A 118 2.99 6.50 8.94
C SER A 118 1.73 6.07 9.72
N SER A 119 1.79 4.97 10.47
CA SER A 119 0.75 4.57 11.43
C SER A 119 0.80 5.36 12.75
N GLU A 120 1.95 5.96 13.08
CA GLU A 120 2.19 6.73 14.31
C GLU A 120 1.99 8.23 14.07
N ALA A 121 0.74 8.66 13.85
CA ALA A 121 0.40 10.08 13.83
C ALA A 121 0.36 10.67 15.26
N PRO A 122 0.83 11.91 15.48
CA PRO A 122 0.66 12.60 16.75
C PRO A 122 -0.81 12.91 17.03
N ALA A 123 -1.15 13.06 18.31
CA ALA A 123 -2.49 13.45 18.71
C ALA A 123 -2.79 14.88 18.24
N ALA A 124 -3.86 15.04 17.43
CA ALA A 124 -4.24 16.31 16.86
C ALA A 124 -4.34 17.41 17.92
N THR A 125 -3.51 18.44 17.79
CA THR A 125 -3.55 19.58 18.71
C THR A 125 -4.79 20.44 18.45
N THR A 126 -5.37 21.01 19.52
CA THR A 126 -6.45 22.04 19.53
C THR A 126 -7.94 21.63 19.54
N ALA A 127 -8.29 20.43 20.00
CA ALA A 127 -9.63 20.20 20.58
C ALA A 127 -9.56 19.32 21.85
N PRO A 128 -10.33 19.62 22.92
CA PRO A 128 -10.46 18.72 24.06
C PRO A 128 -11.36 17.54 23.64
N ALA A 129 -10.74 16.42 23.29
CA ALA A 129 -11.46 15.16 23.07
C ALA A 129 -12.17 14.73 24.38
N PRO A 130 -13.43 14.27 24.34
CA PRO A 130 -14.10 13.74 25.52
C PRO A 130 -13.44 12.43 25.98
N ASP A 131 -13.07 12.35 27.27
CA ASP A 131 -12.47 11.22 28.01
C ASP A 131 -12.00 9.99 27.20
N ALA A 132 -11.05 10.21 26.28
CA ALA A 132 -10.38 9.13 25.56
C ALA A 132 -9.66 8.16 26.53
N SER A 133 -9.21 8.69 27.68
CA SER A 133 -8.59 7.97 28.79
C SER A 133 -9.56 7.12 29.64
N ALA A 134 -10.87 7.10 29.36
CA ALA A 134 -11.77 6.16 30.04
C ALA A 134 -11.40 4.72 29.66
N ALA A 135 -10.86 3.98 30.63
CA ALA A 135 -10.57 2.55 30.49
C ALA A 135 -11.84 1.78 30.12
N THR A 136 -11.73 0.89 29.13
CA THR A 136 -12.85 0.10 28.63
C THR A 136 -12.47 -1.38 28.68
N VAL A 137 -13.32 -2.19 29.30
CA VAL A 137 -13.25 -3.64 29.29
C VAL A 137 -14.48 -4.11 28.52
N VAL A 138 -14.28 -4.98 27.54
CA VAL A 138 -15.37 -5.54 26.73
C VAL A 138 -16.07 -6.64 27.55
N PRO A 139 -17.40 -6.82 27.46
CA PRO A 139 -18.10 -7.88 28.20
C PRO A 139 -17.58 -9.28 27.86
N ASP A 140 -17.54 -10.18 28.85
CA ASP A 140 -17.37 -11.61 28.57
C ASP A 140 -18.63 -12.15 27.88
N ALA A 141 -18.55 -12.45 26.59
CA ALA A 141 -19.64 -13.10 25.84
C ALA A 141 -19.30 -14.56 25.53
N ALA A 142 -20.33 -15.41 25.47
CA ALA A 142 -20.16 -16.79 25.05
C ALA A 142 -19.94 -16.85 23.53
N ILE A 143 -18.68 -16.99 23.12
CA ILE A 143 -18.29 -17.19 21.72
C ILE A 143 -18.81 -18.56 21.26
N ALA A 144 -19.40 -18.63 20.05
CA ALA A 144 -19.84 -19.88 19.46
C ALA A 144 -18.63 -20.76 19.12
N ALA A 145 -18.61 -22.00 19.60
CA ALA A 145 -17.55 -22.94 19.27
C ALA A 145 -17.87 -23.71 17.98
N ILE A 146 -16.91 -23.80 17.05
CA ILE A 146 -16.99 -24.82 15.99
C ILE A 146 -16.47 -26.16 16.52
N ALA A 147 -17.07 -27.26 16.08
CA ALA A 147 -16.72 -28.61 16.52
C ALA A 147 -15.52 -29.22 15.75
N ALA A 148 -15.15 -28.63 14.62
CA ALA A 148 -13.99 -29.06 13.83
C ALA A 148 -12.76 -28.24 14.24
N ASP A 149 -11.64 -28.91 14.47
CA ASP A 149 -10.37 -28.25 14.75
C ASP A 149 -9.58 -28.03 13.45
N PRO A 150 -9.21 -26.79 13.10
CA PRO A 150 -8.27 -26.54 12.01
C PRO A 150 -6.87 -27.13 12.26
N LEU A 151 -6.46 -27.26 13.53
CA LEU A 151 -5.14 -27.77 13.95
C LEU A 151 -5.03 -29.29 13.90
N ASP A 152 -6.14 -30.03 13.82
CA ASP A 152 -6.13 -31.49 13.69
C ASP A 152 -5.35 -31.88 12.41
N PRO A 153 -4.35 -32.77 12.49
CA PRO A 153 -3.58 -33.18 11.33
C PRO A 153 -4.43 -34.05 10.39
N GLY A 154 -4.32 -33.79 9.10
CA GLY A 154 -4.95 -34.58 8.06
C GLY A 154 -4.27 -35.94 7.81
N PRO A 155 -4.85 -36.78 6.94
CA PRO A 155 -4.43 -38.17 6.76
C PRO A 155 -3.21 -38.37 5.84
N PHE A 156 -2.58 -37.29 5.34
CA PHE A 156 -1.48 -37.38 4.39
C PHE A 156 -0.11 -37.12 5.05
N ASP A 157 0.83 -38.06 4.92
CA ASP A 157 2.26 -37.76 5.13
C ASP A 157 2.75 -36.80 4.03
N TRP A 158 3.69 -35.90 4.34
CA TRP A 158 4.32 -34.98 3.39
C TRP A 158 5.85 -35.06 3.41
N THR A 159 6.50 -34.50 2.39
CA THR A 159 7.95 -34.24 2.37
C THR A 159 8.25 -32.75 2.47
N GLU A 160 9.35 -32.39 3.13
CA GLU A 160 9.82 -31.01 3.25
C GLU A 160 11.17 -30.81 2.55
N SER A 161 11.29 -29.82 1.67
CA SER A 161 12.56 -29.54 0.98
C SER A 161 12.68 -28.05 0.62
N ILE A 162 13.91 -27.55 0.46
CA ILE A 162 14.18 -26.15 0.15
C ILE A 162 14.83 -26.07 -1.23
N TYR A 163 14.35 -25.18 -2.10
CA TYR A 163 15.09 -24.78 -3.29
C TYR A 163 15.77 -23.43 -3.02
N ALA A 164 17.02 -23.28 -3.45
CA ALA A 164 17.75 -22.02 -3.45
C ALA A 164 18.48 -21.83 -4.79
N PHE A 165 17.96 -20.99 -5.68
CA PHE A 165 18.58 -20.75 -6.99
C PHE A 165 19.76 -19.77 -6.96
N GLY A 166 20.01 -19.10 -5.83
CA GLY A 166 21.02 -18.05 -5.65
C GLY A 166 20.37 -16.70 -5.32
N ASP A 167 21.18 -15.77 -4.78
CA ASP A 167 20.70 -14.49 -4.25
C ASP A 167 20.36 -13.45 -5.34
N GLN A 168 20.79 -13.64 -6.59
CA GLN A 168 20.45 -12.78 -7.73
C GLN A 168 19.94 -13.61 -8.93
N ALA A 169 19.08 -14.58 -8.65
CA ALA A 169 18.49 -15.51 -9.62
C ALA A 169 17.44 -14.87 -10.55
N ILE A 170 16.72 -13.85 -10.09
CA ILE A 170 15.57 -13.28 -10.82
C ILE A 170 15.58 -11.73 -10.83
N PRO A 171 15.24 -11.04 -11.94
CA PRO A 171 15.03 -9.59 -11.92
C PRO A 171 13.74 -9.26 -11.16
N LEU A 172 13.78 -8.27 -10.27
CA LEU A 172 12.61 -7.86 -9.50
C LEU A 172 11.88 -6.69 -10.18
N ALA A 173 10.55 -6.74 -10.21
CA ALA A 173 9.71 -5.73 -10.84
C ALA A 173 9.67 -4.42 -10.02
N ALA A 174 9.67 -3.27 -10.71
CA ALA A 174 9.43 -1.94 -10.14
C ALA A 174 10.34 -1.48 -8.96
N ILE A 175 11.52 -2.09 -8.79
CA ILE A 175 12.42 -1.82 -7.67
C ILE A 175 13.87 -1.55 -8.14
N GLY A 176 14.06 -0.43 -8.85
CA GLY A 176 15.40 0.06 -9.24
C GLY A 176 16.24 -0.85 -10.15
N GLY A 177 15.65 -1.86 -10.79
CA GLY A 177 16.35 -2.80 -11.69
C GLY A 177 17.22 -3.85 -11.00
N ILE A 178 17.09 -4.03 -9.68
CA ILE A 178 17.84 -5.04 -8.93
C ILE A 178 17.43 -6.47 -9.28
N ARG A 179 18.30 -7.42 -8.93
CA ARG A 179 18.01 -8.86 -8.94
C ARG A 179 17.89 -9.37 -7.51
N GLY A 180 16.96 -10.28 -7.28
CA GLY A 180 16.70 -10.90 -5.98
C GLY A 180 16.83 -12.41 -6.03
N GLU A 181 16.61 -13.03 -4.87
CA GLU A 181 16.65 -14.47 -4.72
C GLU A 181 15.45 -15.17 -5.36
N LEU A 182 15.61 -16.45 -5.64
CA LEU A 182 14.50 -17.38 -5.81
C LEU A 182 14.75 -18.57 -4.88
N GLU A 183 14.39 -18.37 -3.61
CA GLU A 183 14.54 -19.34 -2.51
C GLU A 183 13.18 -19.58 -1.82
N GLY A 184 12.92 -20.82 -1.40
CA GLY A 184 11.70 -21.16 -0.66
C GLY A 184 11.65 -22.62 -0.20
N LYS A 185 10.76 -22.91 0.76
CA LYS A 185 10.48 -24.26 1.30
C LYS A 185 9.19 -24.83 0.72
N ILE A 186 9.27 -26.06 0.22
CA ILE A 186 8.19 -26.85 -0.36
C ILE A 186 7.73 -27.89 0.66
N TYR A 187 6.41 -28.00 0.84
CA TYR A 187 5.71 -29.02 1.61
C TYR A 187 4.83 -29.79 0.64
N LEU A 188 5.01 -31.12 0.55
CA LEU A 188 4.38 -31.87 -0.54
C LEU A 188 3.88 -33.27 -0.12
N PRO A 189 2.57 -33.56 -0.21
CA PRO A 189 1.98 -34.84 0.18
C PRO A 189 2.61 -36.03 -0.56
N THR A 190 3.11 -37.02 0.18
CA THR A 190 3.86 -38.19 -0.33
C THR A 190 3.05 -39.07 -1.29
N THR A 191 1.74 -39.08 -1.14
CA THR A 191 0.79 -39.97 -1.86
C THR A 191 0.67 -39.67 -3.36
N GLY A 192 1.39 -38.67 -3.88
CA GLY A 192 1.47 -38.35 -5.30
C GLY A 192 0.23 -37.62 -5.85
N GLY A 193 0.22 -37.44 -7.17
CA GLY A 193 -0.79 -36.65 -7.87
C GLY A 193 -0.60 -35.13 -7.71
N ALA A 194 -1.32 -34.36 -8.54
CA ALA A 194 -1.36 -32.91 -8.46
C ALA A 194 -2.26 -32.47 -7.30
N ARG A 195 -1.84 -31.45 -6.55
CA ARG A 195 -2.53 -30.92 -5.36
C ARG A 195 -2.80 -29.42 -5.48
N PRO A 196 -3.93 -28.92 -4.95
CA PRO A 196 -4.16 -27.48 -4.84
C PRO A 196 -2.95 -26.79 -4.20
N THR A 197 -2.53 -25.67 -4.78
CA THR A 197 -1.23 -25.06 -4.47
C THR A 197 -1.43 -23.79 -3.64
N VAL A 198 -0.84 -23.75 -2.45
CA VAL A 198 -0.84 -22.55 -1.58
C VAL A 198 0.56 -21.95 -1.55
N ILE A 199 0.68 -20.64 -1.79
CA ILE A 199 1.96 -19.92 -1.66
C ILE A 199 1.90 -19.00 -0.44
N LEU A 200 2.93 -19.07 0.42
CA LEU A 200 3.05 -18.24 1.62
C LEU A 200 4.19 -17.24 1.44
N LEU A 201 3.93 -15.95 1.61
CA LEU A 201 4.90 -14.87 1.46
C LEU A 201 5.10 -14.10 2.78
N HIS A 202 6.35 -14.01 3.23
CA HIS A 202 6.69 -13.17 4.37
C HIS A 202 6.73 -11.68 3.99
N GLY A 203 6.44 -10.82 4.97
CA GLY A 203 6.56 -9.36 4.86
C GLY A 203 7.94 -8.77 5.11
N ARG A 204 7.95 -7.47 5.43
CA ARG A 204 9.17 -6.71 5.67
C ARG A 204 9.70 -6.96 7.07
N HIS A 205 10.88 -7.57 7.12
CA HIS A 205 11.69 -7.72 8.32
C HIS A 205 13.17 -7.65 7.92
N GLY A 206 14.09 -7.72 8.88
CA GLY A 206 15.52 -7.76 8.60
C GLY A 206 15.91 -8.84 7.58
N SER A 207 16.70 -8.47 6.58
CA SER A 207 17.12 -9.39 5.49
C SER A 207 18.38 -10.19 5.83
N CYS A 208 19.29 -9.66 6.65
CA CYS A 208 20.68 -10.13 6.74
C CYS A 208 21.25 -10.13 8.17
N TYR A 209 21.86 -11.25 8.60
CA TYR A 209 22.43 -11.44 9.93
C TYR A 209 23.83 -12.08 9.91
N GLY A 210 24.48 -12.14 11.07
CA GLY A 210 25.81 -12.70 11.25
C GLY A 210 26.91 -11.64 11.39
N ALA A 211 28.12 -12.08 11.71
CA ALA A 211 29.27 -11.22 12.03
C ALA A 211 30.14 -10.86 10.81
N GLY A 212 29.79 -11.33 9.61
CA GLY A 212 30.46 -11.00 8.36
C GLY A 212 30.32 -9.53 7.97
N GLU A 213 31.23 -9.07 7.10
CA GLU A 213 31.12 -7.75 6.48
C GLU A 213 29.79 -7.61 5.72
N ALA A 214 29.22 -6.42 5.73
CA ALA A 214 27.96 -6.13 5.03
C ALA A 214 28.24 -5.70 3.59
N ASN A 215 27.42 -6.15 2.65
CA ASN A 215 27.45 -5.61 1.29
C ASN A 215 27.00 -4.13 1.29
N PRO A 216 27.79 -3.18 0.74
CA PRO A 216 27.37 -1.79 0.61
C PRO A 216 26.14 -1.60 -0.29
N ASN A 217 25.87 -2.54 -1.21
CA ASN A 217 24.65 -2.56 -2.03
C ASN A 217 23.43 -3.18 -1.31
N ARG A 218 23.54 -3.45 0.00
CA ARG A 218 22.55 -4.10 0.90
C ARG A 218 22.21 -5.55 0.57
N TRP A 219 22.20 -5.93 -0.71
CA TRP A 219 21.88 -7.28 -1.18
C TRP A 219 22.80 -7.72 -2.35
N PRO A 220 23.30 -8.97 -2.38
CA PRO A 220 23.19 -10.03 -1.36
C PRO A 220 23.84 -9.67 -0.03
N CYS A 221 23.59 -10.43 1.04
CA CYS A 221 24.00 -10.04 2.39
C CYS A 221 25.53 -9.88 2.58
N ALA A 222 26.32 -10.73 1.92
CA ALA A 222 27.78 -10.70 1.93
C ALA A 222 28.35 -9.82 0.79
N PRO A 223 29.55 -9.23 0.93
CA PRO A 223 30.15 -8.36 -0.10
C PRO A 223 30.75 -9.12 -1.30
N SER A 224 30.93 -10.44 -1.20
CA SER A 224 31.28 -11.32 -2.32
C SER A 224 30.80 -12.76 -2.07
N PRO A 225 30.68 -13.63 -3.10
CA PRO A 225 30.31 -15.03 -2.93
C PRO A 225 31.26 -15.86 -2.06
N ASP A 226 32.54 -15.50 -2.04
CA ASP A 226 33.62 -16.21 -1.33
C ASP A 226 33.96 -15.57 0.04
N ALA A 227 33.10 -14.70 0.57
CA ALA A 227 33.34 -14.01 1.83
C ALA A 227 33.34 -14.97 3.05
N ASP A 228 34.34 -14.86 3.92
CA ASP A 228 34.48 -15.66 5.15
C ASP A 228 34.94 -14.77 6.33
N PRO A 229 34.15 -14.65 7.43
CA PRO A 229 32.82 -15.22 7.61
C PRO A 229 31.78 -14.53 6.72
N ALA A 230 30.94 -15.32 6.04
CA ALA A 230 29.82 -14.80 5.26
C ALA A 230 28.75 -14.17 6.18
N ARG A 231 28.16 -13.06 5.74
CA ARG A 231 26.91 -12.57 6.30
C ARG A 231 25.74 -13.28 5.60
N LEU A 232 24.82 -13.85 6.37
CA LEU A 232 23.77 -14.75 5.87
C LEU A 232 22.42 -14.05 5.74
N SER A 233 21.59 -14.52 4.81
CA SER A 233 20.19 -14.11 4.68
C SER A 233 19.30 -14.77 5.75
N ILE A 234 18.39 -13.98 6.34
CA ILE A 234 17.43 -14.45 7.35
C ILE A 234 16.38 -15.32 6.64
N PRO A 235 16.17 -16.59 7.05
CA PRO A 235 15.30 -17.51 6.32
C PRO A 235 13.81 -17.30 6.69
N SER A 236 13.28 -16.09 6.49
CA SER A 236 11.92 -15.67 6.89
C SER A 236 10.80 -16.57 6.34
N TYR A 237 11.04 -17.30 5.26
CA TYR A 237 10.12 -18.29 4.70
C TYR A 237 9.96 -19.58 5.54
N LEU A 238 10.81 -19.81 6.56
CA LEU A 238 10.70 -20.92 7.52
C LEU A 238 9.78 -20.59 8.71
N GLY A 239 9.16 -19.42 8.70
CA GLY A 239 8.40 -18.94 9.85
C GLY A 239 6.94 -19.42 9.92
N TYR A 240 6.39 -19.95 8.82
CA TYR A 240 4.99 -20.40 8.70
C TYR A 240 4.84 -21.93 8.64
N ASP A 241 5.86 -22.66 9.12
CA ASP A 241 5.93 -24.12 9.04
C ASP A 241 4.68 -24.82 9.59
N GLY A 242 4.05 -24.29 10.65
CA GLY A 242 2.81 -24.83 11.23
C GLY A 242 1.63 -24.79 10.25
N THR A 243 1.39 -23.63 9.62
CA THR A 243 0.37 -23.47 8.58
C THR A 243 0.63 -24.37 7.38
N ALA A 244 1.89 -24.42 6.93
CA ALA A 244 2.26 -25.22 5.77
C ALA A 244 2.15 -26.73 6.04
N ARG A 245 2.50 -27.20 7.24
CA ARG A 245 2.34 -28.59 7.69
C ARG A 245 0.87 -28.96 7.86
N ALA A 246 0.06 -28.10 8.47
CA ALA A 246 -1.39 -28.32 8.58
C ALA A 246 -2.01 -28.54 7.20
N LEU A 247 -1.79 -27.61 6.27
CA LEU A 247 -2.28 -27.72 4.89
C LEU A 247 -1.70 -28.95 4.15
N ALA A 248 -0.41 -29.23 4.26
CA ALA A 248 0.19 -30.41 3.63
C ALA A 248 -0.41 -31.73 4.16
N SER A 249 -0.69 -31.81 5.46
CA SER A 249 -1.35 -32.97 6.07
C SER A 249 -2.79 -33.19 5.57
N HIS A 250 -3.48 -32.11 5.19
CA HIS A 250 -4.79 -32.12 4.52
C HIS A 250 -4.71 -32.24 2.99
N GLY A 251 -3.50 -32.42 2.44
CA GLY A 251 -3.31 -32.82 1.06
C GLY A 251 -3.04 -31.69 0.07
N TYR A 252 -2.70 -30.49 0.54
CA TYR A 252 -2.29 -29.34 -0.27
C TYR A 252 -0.80 -29.40 -0.61
N ALA A 253 -0.38 -28.81 -1.74
CA ALA A 253 1.03 -28.49 -1.97
C ALA A 253 1.29 -27.07 -1.49
N VAL A 254 2.23 -26.88 -0.55
CA VAL A 254 2.52 -25.54 0.00
C VAL A 254 3.94 -25.12 -0.35
N VAL A 255 4.11 -23.86 -0.73
CA VAL A 255 5.42 -23.27 -1.00
C VAL A 255 5.55 -21.95 -0.24
N SER A 256 6.44 -21.87 0.75
CA SER A 256 6.76 -20.60 1.41
C SER A 256 8.02 -19.99 0.82
N ILE A 257 7.95 -18.72 0.40
CA ILE A 257 8.99 -18.06 -0.42
C ILE A 257 9.68 -16.89 0.29
N SER A 258 10.95 -16.70 -0.07
CA SER A 258 11.79 -15.59 0.41
C SER A 258 11.60 -14.33 -0.44
N ALA A 259 11.65 -13.15 0.19
CA ALA A 259 11.60 -11.83 -0.44
C ALA A 259 12.54 -10.81 0.25
N ASN A 260 13.70 -11.29 0.72
CA ASN A 260 14.71 -10.52 1.45
C ASN A 260 15.42 -9.48 0.58
N ALA A 261 15.63 -9.75 -0.72
CA ALA A 261 16.13 -8.75 -1.66
C ALA A 261 15.18 -7.55 -1.80
N VAL A 262 13.86 -7.79 -1.73
CA VAL A 262 12.85 -6.74 -1.71
C VAL A 262 12.92 -5.98 -0.39
N ASN A 263 12.93 -6.67 0.76
CA ASN A 263 13.06 -6.05 2.09
C ASN A 263 14.32 -5.16 2.23
N ALA A 264 15.40 -5.49 1.51
CA ALA A 264 16.66 -4.74 1.54
C ALA A 264 16.65 -3.46 0.67
N ASN A 265 15.57 -3.18 -0.08
CA ASN A 265 15.54 -2.12 -1.09
C ASN A 265 14.19 -1.41 -1.25
N ASP A 266 13.13 -1.86 -0.57
CA ASP A 266 11.75 -1.45 -0.87
C ASP A 266 11.42 -0.01 -0.45
N ASN A 267 11.94 0.45 0.69
CA ASN A 267 11.85 1.86 1.09
C ASN A 267 12.66 2.80 0.17
N GLN A 268 13.77 2.32 -0.38
CA GLN A 268 14.75 3.14 -1.10
C GLN A 268 14.44 3.26 -2.60
N LEU A 269 13.94 2.19 -3.23
CA LEU A 269 13.92 2.06 -4.71
C LEU A 269 12.52 1.84 -5.32
N ALA A 270 11.48 1.63 -4.52
CA ALA A 270 10.14 1.27 -5.02
C ALA A 270 9.08 2.33 -4.65
N ALA A 271 8.41 2.88 -5.66
CA ALA A 271 7.38 3.92 -5.47
C ALA A 271 6.19 3.43 -4.63
N ASP A 272 5.90 2.13 -4.71
CA ASP A 272 4.83 1.39 -4.03
C ASP A 272 5.33 0.60 -2.79
N GLN A 273 6.56 0.86 -2.32
CA GLN A 273 7.15 0.20 -1.16
C GLN A 273 7.29 -1.33 -1.35
N GLY A 274 7.42 -1.78 -2.60
CA GLY A 274 7.76 -3.15 -2.98
C GLY A 274 6.56 -4.07 -3.20
N ALA A 275 5.33 -3.55 -3.19
CA ALA A 275 4.11 -4.33 -3.42
C ALA A 275 4.14 -5.09 -4.76
N GLN A 276 4.44 -4.41 -5.87
CA GLN A 276 4.58 -4.98 -7.22
C GLN A 276 5.77 -5.93 -7.33
N ALA A 277 6.88 -5.65 -6.65
CA ALA A 277 8.03 -6.56 -6.62
C ALA A 277 7.66 -7.91 -5.98
N ARG A 278 6.90 -7.87 -4.88
CA ARG A 278 6.35 -9.05 -4.18
C ARG A 278 5.27 -9.75 -5.00
N GLY A 279 4.36 -8.98 -5.59
CA GLY A 279 3.30 -9.48 -6.45
C GLY A 279 3.84 -10.24 -7.66
N GLN A 280 4.83 -9.68 -8.35
CA GLN A 280 5.47 -10.37 -9.48
C GLN A 280 6.26 -11.60 -9.04
N LEU A 281 6.95 -11.58 -7.89
CA LEU A 281 7.71 -12.72 -7.38
C LEU A 281 6.82 -13.95 -7.08
N LEU A 282 5.56 -13.73 -6.66
CA LEU A 282 4.55 -14.78 -6.54
C LEU A 282 4.19 -15.39 -7.91
N LEU A 283 3.95 -14.55 -8.93
CA LEU A 283 3.63 -15.01 -10.30
C LEU A 283 4.81 -15.69 -11.00
N ASP A 284 6.04 -15.26 -10.71
CA ASP A 284 7.27 -15.88 -11.19
C ASP A 284 7.50 -17.24 -10.51
N THR A 285 7.15 -17.36 -9.22
CA THR A 285 7.13 -18.64 -8.50
C THR A 285 6.11 -19.60 -9.12
N LEU A 286 4.88 -19.15 -9.43
CA LEU A 286 3.90 -19.96 -10.16
C LEU A 286 4.45 -20.42 -11.53
N THR A 287 5.16 -19.55 -12.24
CA THR A 287 5.82 -19.88 -13.52
C THR A 287 6.91 -20.96 -13.35
N MET A 288 7.70 -20.89 -12.27
CA MET A 288 8.70 -21.89 -11.91
C MET A 288 8.06 -23.26 -11.59
N LEU A 289 7.02 -23.26 -10.75
CA LEU A 289 6.25 -24.45 -10.38
C LEU A 289 5.54 -25.08 -11.59
N ASP A 290 5.06 -24.27 -12.53
CA ASP A 290 4.47 -24.73 -13.79
C ASP A 290 5.46 -25.52 -14.65
N GLN A 291 6.70 -25.00 -14.77
CA GLN A 291 7.75 -25.71 -15.50
C GLN A 291 8.13 -27.00 -14.78
N ALA A 292 8.26 -26.98 -13.44
CA ALA A 292 8.58 -28.15 -12.62
C ALA A 292 7.50 -29.24 -12.70
N THR A 293 6.23 -28.89 -12.50
CA THR A 293 5.09 -29.84 -12.55
C THR A 293 4.93 -30.43 -13.96
N LYS A 294 5.18 -29.64 -15.02
CA LYS A 294 5.20 -30.14 -16.42
C LYS A 294 6.44 -30.98 -16.74
N GLY A 295 7.39 -31.15 -15.81
CA GLY A 295 8.62 -31.93 -16.00
C GLY A 295 9.60 -31.31 -17.00
N ARG A 296 9.53 -29.99 -17.19
CA ARG A 296 10.43 -29.22 -18.06
C ARG A 296 11.70 -28.85 -17.31
N ARG A 297 12.75 -28.46 -18.04
CA ARG A 297 14.00 -27.98 -17.42
C ARG A 297 13.73 -26.64 -16.73
N VAL A 298 13.96 -26.59 -15.43
CA VAL A 298 14.00 -25.37 -14.63
C VAL A 298 15.44 -25.06 -14.28
N ALA A 299 15.89 -23.86 -14.66
CA ALA A 299 17.18 -23.30 -14.30
C ALA A 299 17.12 -21.78 -14.35
N TYR A 300 17.85 -21.12 -13.45
CA TYR A 300 17.96 -19.66 -13.39
C TYR A 300 19.44 -19.28 -13.38
N TYR A 301 19.77 -18.11 -13.91
CA TYR A 301 21.11 -17.55 -13.84
C TYR A 301 21.23 -16.68 -12.60
N ASP A 302 22.03 -17.10 -11.65
CA ASP A 302 22.41 -16.31 -10.50
C ASP A 302 23.56 -15.37 -10.89
N ALA A 303 23.27 -14.08 -10.93
CA ALA A 303 24.26 -13.06 -11.27
C ALA A 303 25.30 -12.86 -10.16
N TRP A 304 25.01 -13.31 -8.94
CA TRP A 304 25.93 -13.20 -7.81
C TRP A 304 27.11 -14.17 -7.93
N THR A 305 26.82 -15.44 -8.22
CA THR A 305 27.85 -16.48 -8.40
C THR A 305 28.34 -16.66 -9.84
N ASP A 306 27.82 -15.88 -10.80
CA ASP A 306 28.08 -16.00 -12.26
C ASP A 306 27.77 -17.42 -12.80
N ARG A 307 26.62 -17.98 -12.40
CA ARG A 307 26.29 -19.40 -12.65
C ARG A 307 24.83 -19.63 -12.98
N GLU A 308 24.61 -20.52 -13.95
CA GLU A 308 23.30 -21.14 -14.14
C GLU A 308 23.09 -22.27 -13.12
N VAL A 309 22.03 -22.18 -12.33
CA VAL A 309 21.63 -23.14 -11.29
C VAL A 309 20.37 -23.86 -11.73
N THR A 310 20.45 -25.18 -11.91
CA THR A 310 19.28 -26.02 -12.22
C THR A 310 18.49 -26.37 -10.95
N LEU A 311 17.21 -26.71 -11.07
CA LEU A 311 16.36 -27.05 -9.92
C LEU A 311 16.90 -28.20 -9.05
N ASN A 312 17.60 -29.19 -9.63
CA ASN A 312 18.27 -30.24 -8.82
C ASN A 312 19.44 -29.68 -8.00
N GLN A 313 20.17 -28.69 -8.53
CA GLN A 313 21.23 -28.01 -7.78
C GLN A 313 20.65 -27.08 -6.73
N ALA A 314 19.54 -26.39 -7.04
CA ALA A 314 18.82 -25.53 -6.10
C ALA A 314 18.26 -26.32 -4.90
N LEU A 315 17.68 -27.50 -5.14
CA LEU A 315 17.20 -28.40 -4.07
C LEU A 315 18.35 -28.93 -3.19
N ALA A 316 19.49 -29.27 -3.79
CA ALA A 316 20.69 -29.66 -3.03
C ALA A 316 21.31 -28.48 -2.25
N ALA A 317 21.27 -27.26 -2.81
CA ALA A 317 21.75 -26.04 -2.17
C ALA A 317 20.88 -25.67 -0.96
N GLY A 318 19.57 -25.86 -1.02
CA GLY A 318 18.65 -25.59 0.09
C GLY A 318 18.98 -26.35 1.38
N SER A 319 19.38 -27.62 1.29
CA SER A 319 19.86 -28.38 2.46
C SER A 319 21.13 -27.79 3.07
N ALA A 320 22.07 -27.32 2.24
CA ALA A 320 23.29 -26.68 2.71
C ALA A 320 23.01 -25.28 3.31
N ALA A 321 22.08 -24.54 2.71
CA ALA A 321 21.67 -23.22 3.18
C ALA A 321 20.91 -23.29 4.53
N LEU A 322 20.09 -24.31 4.75
CA LEU A 322 19.50 -24.57 6.08
C LEU A 322 20.57 -24.94 7.11
N ALA A 323 21.51 -25.83 6.76
CA ALA A 323 22.58 -26.24 7.66
C ALA A 323 23.48 -25.07 8.08
N ALA A 324 23.80 -24.15 7.15
CA ALA A 324 24.55 -22.93 7.44
C ALA A 324 23.82 -21.95 8.39
N ARG A 325 22.47 -22.04 8.44
CA ARG A 325 21.62 -21.17 9.27
C ARG A 325 21.16 -21.84 10.58
N ALA A 326 21.43 -23.13 10.79
CA ALA A 326 20.88 -23.93 11.88
C ALA A 326 21.17 -23.36 13.29
N ASP A 327 22.39 -22.85 13.52
CA ASP A 327 22.81 -22.27 14.81
C ASP A 327 22.01 -21.01 15.21
N ALA A 328 21.25 -20.40 14.28
CA ALA A 328 20.39 -19.27 14.57
C ALA A 328 19.03 -19.66 15.20
N PHE A 329 18.68 -20.95 15.22
CA PHE A 329 17.43 -21.47 15.80
C PHE A 329 17.72 -22.11 17.17
N PRO A 330 17.32 -21.49 18.30
CA PRO A 330 17.63 -22.01 19.64
C PRO A 330 17.06 -23.40 19.91
N ASN A 331 15.94 -23.74 19.25
CA ASN A 331 15.23 -25.01 19.39
C ASN A 331 15.66 -26.05 18.31
N GLY A 332 16.65 -25.72 17.48
CA GLY A 332 17.06 -26.51 16.33
C GLY A 332 16.17 -26.31 15.08
N VAL A 333 16.48 -27.06 14.02
CA VAL A 333 15.71 -27.12 12.78
C VAL A 333 15.46 -28.57 12.39
N ASP A 334 14.29 -28.84 11.81
CA ASP A 334 13.95 -30.17 11.30
C ASP A 334 14.80 -30.52 10.08
N ALA A 335 15.10 -31.82 9.92
CA ALA A 335 15.82 -32.32 8.76
C ALA A 335 14.93 -32.31 7.51
N LEU A 336 15.49 -31.91 6.36
CA LEU A 336 14.80 -31.92 5.07
C LEU A 336 14.87 -33.28 4.37
N ASP A 337 13.84 -33.58 3.59
CA ASP A 337 13.79 -34.70 2.67
C ASP A 337 14.62 -34.47 1.40
N SER A 338 15.10 -35.58 0.83
CA SER A 338 15.79 -35.58 -0.45
C SER A 338 14.79 -35.57 -1.62
N VAL A 339 14.36 -34.38 -2.01
CA VAL A 339 13.50 -34.15 -3.19
C VAL A 339 14.36 -33.79 -4.40
N ARG A 340 13.99 -34.27 -5.59
CA ARG A 340 14.61 -33.92 -6.88
C ARG A 340 13.57 -33.32 -7.81
N ALA A 341 14.01 -32.61 -8.85
CA ALA A 341 13.13 -32.02 -9.86
C ALA A 341 12.19 -33.04 -10.54
N ALA A 342 12.62 -34.30 -10.65
CA ALA A 342 11.79 -35.39 -11.20
C ALA A 342 10.63 -35.78 -10.28
N ASP A 343 10.78 -35.61 -8.96
CA ASP A 343 9.78 -35.97 -7.96
C ASP A 343 8.67 -34.90 -7.88
N LEU A 344 8.92 -33.68 -8.37
CA LEU A 344 7.97 -32.56 -8.48
C LEU A 344 7.05 -32.63 -9.71
N ARG A 345 7.26 -33.58 -10.62
CA ARG A 345 6.48 -33.70 -11.86
C ARG A 345 5.03 -34.14 -11.57
N GLY A 346 4.07 -33.35 -12.01
CA GLY A 346 2.63 -33.61 -11.85
C GLY A 346 2.17 -33.53 -10.40
N ARG A 347 2.77 -32.63 -9.60
CA ARG A 347 2.55 -32.50 -8.15
C ARG A 347 1.85 -31.22 -7.72
N PHE A 348 2.03 -30.15 -8.48
CA PHE A 348 1.31 -28.89 -8.29
C PHE A 348 0.13 -28.85 -9.24
N ASP A 349 -1.06 -28.65 -8.70
CA ASP A 349 -2.24 -28.19 -9.43
C ASP A 349 -2.25 -26.67 -9.38
N LEU A 350 -2.12 -26.06 -10.56
CA LEU A 350 -2.14 -24.60 -10.75
C LEU A 350 -3.47 -24.14 -11.38
N SER A 351 -4.49 -25.01 -11.39
CA SER A 351 -5.89 -24.61 -11.58
C SER A 351 -6.63 -24.30 -10.26
N HIS A 352 -5.95 -24.47 -9.12
CA HIS A 352 -6.44 -24.19 -7.77
C HIS A 352 -5.31 -23.55 -6.95
N ILE A 353 -5.28 -22.20 -6.87
CA ILE A 353 -4.18 -21.45 -6.23
C ILE A 353 -4.69 -20.57 -5.08
N GLY A 354 -4.10 -20.76 -3.90
CA GLY A 354 -4.27 -19.90 -2.73
C GLY A 354 -2.99 -19.11 -2.43
N MET A 355 -3.11 -17.90 -1.88
CA MET A 355 -1.94 -17.12 -1.44
C MET A 355 -2.14 -16.48 -0.07
N MET A 356 -1.17 -16.63 0.83
CA MET A 356 -1.08 -15.89 2.10
C MET A 356 0.09 -14.91 2.03
N GLY A 357 -0.11 -13.70 2.53
CA GLY A 357 0.95 -12.71 2.65
C GLY A 357 0.89 -11.96 3.97
N HIS A 358 2.01 -11.86 4.69
CA HIS A 358 2.08 -11.14 5.97
C HIS A 358 2.62 -9.71 5.78
N SER A 359 2.04 -8.67 6.40
CA SER A 359 2.58 -7.30 6.42
C SER A 359 2.69 -6.73 5.00
N ARG A 360 3.87 -6.25 4.57
CA ARG A 360 4.12 -5.90 3.14
C ARG A 360 3.95 -7.07 2.17
N GLY A 361 4.03 -8.31 2.65
CA GLY A 361 3.66 -9.50 1.89
C GLY A 361 2.15 -9.63 1.67
N GLY A 362 1.33 -9.08 2.56
CA GLY A 362 -0.14 -9.05 2.43
C GLY A 362 -0.60 -8.12 1.31
N GLU A 363 -0.01 -6.93 1.24
CA GLU A 363 -0.12 -6.06 0.05
C GLU A 363 0.51 -6.71 -1.19
N GLY A 364 1.53 -7.57 -1.00
CA GLY A 364 2.10 -8.41 -2.05
C GLY A 364 1.12 -9.41 -2.66
N VAL A 365 0.20 -10.01 -1.89
CA VAL A 365 -0.80 -10.96 -2.44
C VAL A 365 -2.00 -10.25 -3.08
N THR A 366 -2.40 -9.07 -2.61
CA THR A 366 -3.36 -8.23 -3.35
C THR A 366 -2.75 -7.75 -4.67
N SER A 367 -1.48 -7.30 -4.63
CA SER A 367 -0.69 -6.95 -5.82
C SER A 367 -0.57 -8.11 -6.83
N ALA A 368 -0.23 -9.32 -6.37
CA ALA A 368 -0.20 -10.51 -7.23
C ALA A 368 -1.55 -10.76 -7.92
N THR A 369 -2.66 -10.52 -7.21
CA THR A 369 -4.01 -10.78 -7.72
C THR A 369 -4.41 -9.77 -8.81
N VAL A 370 -4.18 -8.46 -8.59
CA VAL A 370 -4.46 -7.43 -9.62
C VAL A 370 -3.53 -7.55 -10.83
N LEU A 371 -2.24 -7.85 -10.62
CA LEU A 371 -1.29 -8.13 -11.71
C LEU A 371 -1.69 -9.38 -12.50
N ASN A 372 -2.15 -10.43 -11.82
CA ASN A 372 -2.66 -11.64 -12.45
C ASN A 372 -3.88 -11.36 -13.35
N GLN A 373 -4.82 -10.55 -12.86
CA GLN A 373 -6.02 -10.15 -13.59
C GLN A 373 -5.75 -9.18 -14.76
N ALA A 374 -4.56 -8.58 -14.82
CA ALA A 374 -4.07 -7.86 -16.00
C ALA A 374 -3.52 -8.80 -17.10
N LEU A 375 -3.25 -10.09 -16.80
CA LEU A 375 -2.71 -11.04 -17.78
C LEU A 375 -3.75 -11.45 -18.82
N ALA A 376 -3.29 -11.69 -20.05
CA ALA A 376 -4.12 -12.23 -21.13
C ALA A 376 -4.63 -13.66 -20.86
N GLN A 377 -3.97 -14.39 -19.96
CA GLN A 377 -4.40 -15.68 -19.39
C GLN A 377 -4.04 -15.66 -17.90
N PRO A 378 -4.95 -15.20 -17.02
CA PRO A 378 -4.73 -15.21 -15.58
C PRO A 378 -4.56 -16.64 -15.06
N TRP A 379 -3.70 -16.81 -14.06
CA TRP A 379 -3.66 -17.97 -13.18
C TRP A 379 -4.97 -18.10 -12.41
N ALA A 380 -5.33 -19.32 -12.03
CA ALA A 380 -6.52 -19.62 -11.24
C ALA A 380 -6.28 -19.39 -9.74
N ILE A 381 -6.00 -18.14 -9.38
CA ILE A 381 -6.02 -17.67 -8.00
C ILE A 381 -7.49 -17.64 -7.55
N GLU A 382 -7.80 -18.43 -6.54
CA GLU A 382 -9.17 -18.64 -6.02
C GLU A 382 -9.32 -18.31 -4.54
N SER A 383 -8.23 -17.93 -3.85
CA SER A 383 -8.25 -17.54 -2.45
C SER A 383 -7.04 -16.68 -2.07
N ILE A 384 -7.25 -15.59 -1.34
CA ILE A 384 -6.15 -14.81 -0.73
C ILE A 384 -6.38 -14.51 0.76
N LEU A 385 -5.27 -14.43 1.50
CA LEU A 385 -5.25 -14.08 2.92
C LEU A 385 -4.13 -13.07 3.23
N PRO A 386 -4.43 -11.76 3.25
CA PRO A 386 -3.56 -10.75 3.84
C PRO A 386 -3.55 -10.84 5.39
N LEU A 387 -2.41 -11.23 5.97
CA LEU A 387 -2.17 -11.29 7.41
C LEU A 387 -1.47 -10.00 7.87
N ALA A 388 -2.01 -9.34 8.91
CA ALA A 388 -1.55 -8.07 9.47
C ALA A 388 -1.03 -7.07 8.42
N PRO A 389 -1.75 -6.81 7.31
CA PRO A 389 -1.12 -6.22 6.14
C PRO A 389 -1.04 -4.70 6.25
N VAL A 390 -0.03 -4.14 5.57
CA VAL A 390 -0.08 -2.74 5.12
C VAL A 390 -1.04 -2.62 3.92
N ASP A 391 -1.51 -1.42 3.62
CA ASP A 391 -2.29 -1.14 2.40
C ASP A 391 -1.90 0.25 1.87
N PHE A 392 -0.65 0.39 1.46
CA PHE A 392 -0.11 1.66 1.01
C PHE A 392 -0.74 2.12 -0.32
N GLY A 393 -1.11 1.17 -1.18
CA GLY A 393 -1.65 1.37 -2.52
C GLY A 393 -3.18 1.28 -2.64
N ARG A 394 -3.94 0.89 -1.60
CA ARG A 394 -5.41 0.71 -1.63
C ARG A 394 -5.89 -0.03 -2.88
N MET A 395 -5.34 -1.22 -3.07
CA MET A 395 -5.67 -2.09 -4.20
C MET A 395 -7.01 -2.78 -3.96
N THR A 396 -7.98 -2.52 -4.83
CA THR A 396 -9.26 -3.22 -4.83
C THR A 396 -9.13 -4.56 -5.56
N VAL A 397 -9.63 -5.64 -4.95
CA VAL A 397 -9.50 -7.01 -5.46
C VAL A 397 -10.86 -7.53 -5.94
N PRO A 398 -11.04 -7.78 -7.25
CA PRO A 398 -12.19 -8.49 -7.78
C PRO A 398 -12.04 -10.01 -7.71
N ASP A 399 -13.18 -10.71 -7.77
CA ASP A 399 -13.34 -12.12 -8.16
C ASP A 399 -12.61 -13.18 -7.31
N VAL A 400 -12.00 -12.80 -6.19
CA VAL A 400 -11.26 -13.72 -5.32
C VAL A 400 -11.73 -13.51 -3.88
N PRO A 401 -12.21 -14.57 -3.18
CA PRO A 401 -12.46 -14.53 -1.76
C PRO A 401 -11.23 -14.04 -1.00
N MET A 402 -11.44 -13.08 -0.09
CA MET A 402 -10.37 -12.43 0.67
C MET A 402 -10.69 -12.42 2.17
N ASN A 403 -9.75 -12.91 2.98
CA ASN A 403 -9.79 -12.78 4.44
C ASN A 403 -8.61 -11.95 4.94
N VAL A 404 -8.87 -10.83 5.61
CA VAL A 404 -7.83 -10.01 6.25
C VAL A 404 -7.78 -10.30 7.74
N ILE A 405 -6.63 -10.74 8.25
CA ILE A 405 -6.42 -10.98 9.69
C ILE A 405 -5.68 -9.78 10.29
N LEU A 406 -6.23 -9.18 11.35
CA LEU A 406 -5.75 -7.94 11.97
C LEU A 406 -5.43 -8.16 13.47
N PRO A 407 -4.17 -7.96 13.93
CA PRO A 407 -3.81 -8.14 15.33
C PRO A 407 -4.14 -6.88 16.17
N TYR A 408 -4.91 -7.02 17.25
CA TYR A 408 -5.34 -5.84 18.01
C TYR A 408 -4.19 -5.08 18.71
N CYS A 409 -3.19 -5.82 19.19
CA CYS A 409 -1.98 -5.29 19.82
C CYS A 409 -0.81 -5.20 18.81
N ASP A 410 -1.10 -4.98 17.52
CA ASP A 410 -0.09 -4.69 16.49
C ASP A 410 0.64 -3.37 16.82
N GLY A 411 1.95 -3.47 17.03
CA GLY A 411 2.82 -2.33 17.33
C GLY A 411 3.62 -1.82 16.14
N ASP A 412 3.58 -2.51 14.99
CA ASP A 412 4.30 -2.17 13.76
C ASP A 412 3.36 -1.47 12.76
N VAL A 413 2.26 -2.13 12.37
CA VAL A 413 1.18 -1.56 11.55
C VAL A 413 0.00 -1.19 12.47
N SER A 414 0.29 -0.32 13.44
CA SER A 414 -0.60 -0.04 14.57
C SER A 414 -1.97 0.56 14.19
N ASN A 415 -2.10 1.10 12.97
CA ASN A 415 -3.37 1.58 12.40
C ASN A 415 -4.22 0.51 11.74
N GLN A 416 -3.73 -0.72 11.56
CA GLN A 416 -4.45 -1.82 10.91
C GLN A 416 -5.04 -1.39 9.54
N GLN A 417 -4.31 -0.58 8.78
CA GLN A 417 -4.73 -0.04 7.48
C GLN A 417 -5.15 -1.13 6.47
N GLY A 418 -4.73 -2.39 6.67
CA GLY A 418 -5.26 -3.57 5.98
C GLY A 418 -6.78 -3.70 5.92
N GLN A 419 -7.52 -3.07 6.84
CA GLN A 419 -8.98 -3.02 6.79
C GLN A 419 -9.52 -2.41 5.48
N HIS A 420 -8.80 -1.46 4.91
CA HIS A 420 -9.17 -0.78 3.66
C HIS A 420 -9.32 -1.75 2.49
N MET A 421 -8.54 -2.85 2.45
CA MET A 421 -8.64 -3.88 1.40
C MET A 421 -10.06 -4.45 1.28
N LEU A 422 -10.75 -4.61 2.41
CA LEU A 422 -12.14 -5.11 2.45
C LEU A 422 -13.14 -4.00 2.14
N ASP A 423 -12.98 -2.85 2.79
CA ASP A 423 -13.90 -1.71 2.71
C ASP A 423 -13.95 -1.11 1.29
N ASP A 424 -12.81 -1.04 0.60
CA ASP A 424 -12.72 -0.54 -0.78
C ASP A 424 -13.17 -1.59 -1.81
N SER A 425 -12.91 -2.89 -1.56
CA SER A 425 -13.24 -3.94 -2.53
C SER A 425 -14.72 -4.32 -2.57
N ARG A 426 -15.47 -4.17 -1.47
CA ARG A 426 -16.84 -4.73 -1.32
C ARG A 426 -17.88 -4.24 -2.33
N TYR A 427 -17.67 -3.09 -2.98
CA TYR A 427 -18.54 -2.54 -4.03
C TYR A 427 -17.78 -2.09 -5.28
N ALA A 428 -16.47 -2.34 -5.38
CA ALA A 428 -15.65 -1.92 -6.51
C ALA A 428 -15.97 -2.68 -7.83
N PHE A 429 -16.57 -3.86 -7.72
CA PHE A 429 -16.79 -4.78 -8.83
C PHE A 429 -18.13 -5.54 -8.70
N ASP A 430 -18.66 -5.97 -9.84
CA ASP A 430 -19.78 -6.92 -9.94
C ASP A 430 -19.20 -8.35 -9.88
N ASP A 431 -18.92 -8.80 -8.65
CA ASP A 431 -18.40 -10.12 -8.33
C ASP A 431 -19.18 -10.83 -7.22
N ASP A 432 -18.94 -12.13 -7.08
CA ASP A 432 -19.70 -13.03 -6.22
C ASP A 432 -18.76 -13.78 -5.27
N VAL A 433 -18.09 -13.06 -4.37
CA VAL A 433 -17.08 -13.64 -3.46
C VAL A 433 -17.17 -13.10 -2.04
N LEU A 434 -16.86 -13.97 -1.07
CA LEU A 434 -16.81 -13.65 0.35
C LEU A 434 -15.64 -12.71 0.67
N ARG A 435 -15.93 -11.64 1.41
CA ARG A 435 -14.92 -10.75 2.00
C ARG A 435 -15.04 -10.82 3.51
N SER A 436 -13.96 -11.17 4.20
CA SER A 436 -13.93 -11.40 5.65
C SER A 436 -12.84 -10.57 6.32
N GLY A 437 -13.15 -9.96 7.46
CA GLY A 437 -12.19 -9.26 8.33
C GLY A 437 -12.20 -9.88 9.70
N VAL A 438 -11.04 -10.33 10.18
CA VAL A 438 -10.87 -11.07 11.44
C VAL A 438 -9.90 -10.33 12.35
N TRP A 439 -10.36 -9.88 13.52
CA TRP A 439 -9.51 -9.32 14.56
C TRP A 439 -9.13 -10.38 15.58
N VAL A 440 -7.81 -10.58 15.77
CA VAL A 440 -7.27 -11.42 16.85
C VAL A 440 -6.92 -10.51 18.02
N MET A 441 -7.72 -10.56 19.07
CA MET A 441 -7.49 -9.76 20.27
C MET A 441 -6.28 -10.30 21.03
N GLY A 442 -5.41 -9.41 21.53
CA GLY A 442 -4.18 -9.81 22.23
C GLY A 442 -3.00 -10.21 21.35
N ALA A 443 -3.17 -10.37 20.03
CA ALA A 443 -2.06 -10.65 19.11
C ALA A 443 -1.31 -9.37 18.68
N ASN A 444 -0.02 -9.52 18.35
CA ASN A 444 0.83 -8.47 17.76
C ASN A 444 1.11 -8.77 16.28
N HIS A 445 1.98 -7.97 15.65
CA HIS A 445 2.41 -8.19 14.27
C HIS A 445 3.16 -9.54 14.14
N ASN A 446 4.19 -9.76 14.95
CA ASN A 446 5.23 -10.73 14.62
C ASN A 446 4.92 -12.20 14.93
N PHE A 447 4.11 -12.51 15.96
CA PHE A 447 4.14 -13.85 16.59
C PHE A 447 3.31 -14.93 15.88
N PHE A 448 2.67 -14.60 14.75
CA PHE A 448 2.18 -15.59 13.79
C PHE A 448 3.30 -16.36 13.05
N ASN A 449 4.57 -16.02 13.30
CA ASN A 449 5.74 -16.46 12.52
C ASN A 449 6.95 -16.76 13.43
N THR A 450 7.53 -17.97 13.34
CA THR A 450 8.64 -18.37 14.24
C THR A 450 9.94 -17.60 14.01
N VAL A 451 10.27 -17.23 12.78
CA VAL A 451 11.57 -16.59 12.43
C VAL A 451 11.69 -15.16 12.96
N TRP A 452 10.59 -14.51 13.33
CA TRP A 452 10.57 -13.14 13.88
C TRP A 452 10.25 -13.11 15.38
N THR A 453 10.00 -14.27 15.97
CA THR A 453 9.58 -14.43 17.36
C THR A 453 10.78 -14.64 18.28
N PRO A 454 10.95 -13.81 19.34
CA PRO A 454 12.00 -14.00 20.34
C PRO A 454 11.98 -15.41 20.96
N GLY A 455 13.14 -16.06 21.01
CA GLY A 455 13.30 -17.41 21.54
C GLY A 455 13.01 -18.54 20.53
N GLN A 456 12.44 -18.23 19.37
CA GLN A 456 12.29 -19.17 18.24
C GLN A 456 13.39 -18.96 17.18
N PHE A 457 13.84 -17.72 17.00
CA PHE A 457 15.01 -17.36 16.20
C PHE A 457 15.88 -16.32 16.94
N SER A 458 17.16 -16.23 16.59
CA SER A 458 18.16 -15.50 17.39
C SER A 458 18.50 -14.08 16.90
N PHE A 459 18.16 -13.72 15.67
CA PHE A 459 18.60 -12.47 15.03
C PHE A 459 17.44 -11.73 14.41
N SER A 460 17.39 -10.40 14.61
CA SER A 460 16.27 -9.57 14.13
C SER A 460 14.92 -10.19 14.50
N VAL A 461 14.65 -10.24 15.81
CA VAL A 461 13.38 -10.69 16.41
C VAL A 461 12.93 -9.66 17.44
N SER A 462 11.63 -9.44 17.58
CA SER A 462 11.09 -8.44 18.51
C SER A 462 9.63 -8.67 18.84
N ASP A 463 9.23 -8.33 20.07
CA ASP A 463 7.85 -7.92 20.33
C ASP A 463 7.69 -6.47 19.85
N ASP A 464 6.89 -6.25 18.80
CA ASP A 464 6.58 -4.94 18.23
C ASP A 464 5.76 -4.05 19.18
N TRP A 465 5.06 -4.63 20.16
CA TRP A 465 4.46 -3.88 21.28
C TRP A 465 5.47 -3.55 22.41
N GLY A 466 6.77 -3.77 22.17
CA GLY A 466 7.83 -3.76 23.18
C GLY A 466 8.43 -2.40 23.59
N SER A 467 7.84 -1.26 23.20
CA SER A 467 8.36 0.06 23.63
C SER A 467 8.28 0.22 25.15
N ALA A 468 9.14 1.05 25.76
CA ALA A 468 9.18 1.20 27.22
C ALA A 468 7.83 1.64 27.84
N THR A 469 7.03 2.39 27.08
CA THR A 469 5.67 2.81 27.46
C THR A 469 4.61 1.75 27.12
N ARG A 470 4.66 1.14 25.92
CA ARG A 470 3.70 0.10 25.50
C ARG A 470 3.84 -1.19 26.31
N ARG A 471 5.06 -1.57 26.74
CA ARG A 471 5.33 -2.76 27.56
C ARG A 471 4.60 -2.74 28.92
N VAL A 472 4.45 -1.57 29.53
CA VAL A 472 3.76 -1.37 30.83
C VAL A 472 2.34 -0.82 30.66
N GLU A 473 1.79 -0.88 29.44
CA GLU A 473 0.41 -0.52 29.14
C GLU A 473 -0.52 -1.63 29.65
N PRO A 474 -1.55 -1.33 30.49
CA PRO A 474 -2.38 -2.36 31.12
C PRO A 474 -3.14 -3.34 30.21
N THR A 475 -3.41 -3.02 28.95
CA THR A 475 -4.26 -3.82 28.04
C THR A 475 -3.47 -4.76 27.13
N CYS A 476 -2.41 -4.28 26.50
CA CYS A 476 -1.57 -5.03 25.55
C CYS A 476 -0.12 -5.19 26.05
N GLY A 477 0.25 -4.60 27.19
CA GLY A 477 1.60 -4.69 27.74
C GLY A 477 1.99 -6.10 28.19
N THR A 478 3.29 -6.37 28.15
CA THR A 478 3.91 -7.66 28.48
C THR A 478 4.70 -7.65 29.79
N ASP A 479 4.72 -6.53 30.52
CA ASP A 479 5.39 -6.46 31.81
C ASP A 479 4.66 -7.28 32.90
N PRO A 480 5.37 -7.96 33.81
CA PRO A 480 4.75 -8.64 34.95
C PRO A 480 3.86 -7.74 35.82
N SER A 481 4.05 -6.42 35.81
CA SER A 481 3.18 -5.46 36.52
C SER A 481 1.78 -5.30 35.90
N VAL A 482 1.58 -5.67 34.63
CA VAL A 482 0.28 -5.56 33.91
C VAL A 482 -0.34 -6.91 33.54
N ALA A 483 0.32 -8.02 33.88
CA ALA A 483 -0.14 -9.38 33.56
C ALA A 483 -1.54 -9.75 34.11
N ALA A 484 -2.08 -9.00 35.08
CA ALA A 484 -3.43 -9.21 35.62
C ALA A 484 -4.55 -8.48 34.86
N THR A 485 -4.21 -7.59 33.93
CA THR A 485 -5.18 -6.81 33.11
C THR A 485 -4.94 -6.95 31.61
N SER A 486 -3.76 -7.45 31.22
CA SER A 486 -3.38 -7.59 29.82
C SER A 486 -4.14 -8.73 29.15
N ILE A 487 -4.71 -8.45 27.97
CA ILE A 487 -5.35 -9.45 27.09
C ILE A 487 -4.34 -10.14 26.16
N ARG A 488 -3.04 -9.90 26.37
CA ARG A 488 -1.96 -10.34 25.49
C ARG A 488 -1.84 -11.86 25.47
N LEU A 489 -2.00 -12.43 24.27
CA LEU A 489 -1.70 -13.84 24.01
C LEU A 489 -0.19 -14.10 24.12
N THR A 490 0.22 -15.29 24.51
CA THR A 490 1.61 -15.74 24.45
C THR A 490 2.08 -15.92 22.98
N PRO A 491 3.39 -16.01 22.72
CA PRO A 491 3.89 -16.26 21.36
C PRO A 491 3.42 -17.61 20.78
N ALA A 492 3.18 -18.62 21.61
CA ALA A 492 2.67 -19.91 21.16
C ALA A 492 1.20 -19.83 20.74
N GLU A 493 0.35 -19.23 21.58
CA GLU A 493 -1.08 -19.05 21.28
C GLU A 493 -1.29 -18.21 20.00
N GLN A 494 -0.47 -17.17 19.77
CA GLN A 494 -0.54 -16.39 18.52
C GLN A 494 -0.18 -17.21 17.28
N TYR A 495 0.83 -18.09 17.39
CA TYR A 495 1.23 -18.99 16.32
C TYR A 495 0.17 -20.08 16.03
N ASP A 496 -0.49 -20.59 17.08
CA ASP A 496 -1.56 -21.58 16.97
C ASP A 496 -2.84 -20.95 16.38
N VAL A 497 -3.23 -19.75 16.84
CA VAL A 497 -4.34 -18.97 16.22
C VAL A 497 -4.05 -18.69 14.74
N GLY A 498 -2.82 -18.27 14.41
CA GLY A 498 -2.40 -18.08 13.02
C GLY A 498 -2.54 -19.35 12.19
N THR A 499 -1.97 -20.45 12.68
CA THR A 499 -2.02 -21.76 12.01
C THR A 499 -3.47 -22.23 11.82
N ALA A 500 -4.33 -22.03 12.81
CA ALA A 500 -5.73 -22.40 12.72
C ALA A 500 -6.50 -21.58 11.68
N TYR A 501 -6.45 -20.24 11.76
CA TYR A 501 -7.21 -19.39 10.84
C TYR A 501 -6.68 -19.43 9.40
N MET A 502 -5.35 -19.47 9.21
CA MET A 502 -4.78 -19.56 7.87
C MET A 502 -5.08 -20.90 7.20
N SER A 503 -5.00 -22.03 7.93
CA SER A 503 -5.33 -23.34 7.36
C SER A 503 -6.84 -23.51 7.12
N ALA A 504 -7.69 -23.08 8.05
CA ALA A 504 -9.15 -23.11 7.91
C ALA A 504 -9.64 -22.32 6.68
N TRP A 505 -9.04 -21.16 6.41
CA TRP A 505 -9.42 -20.33 5.27
C TRP A 505 -9.20 -21.01 3.92
N PHE A 506 -8.03 -21.60 3.67
CA PHE A 506 -7.77 -22.33 2.43
C PHE A 506 -8.56 -23.64 2.35
N ARG A 507 -8.76 -24.34 3.49
CA ARG A 507 -9.63 -25.52 3.57
C ARG A 507 -11.09 -25.21 3.21
N LEU A 508 -11.61 -24.07 3.67
CA LEU A 508 -12.92 -23.56 3.29
C LEU A 508 -12.98 -23.18 1.80
N THR A 509 -12.12 -22.27 1.37
CA THR A 509 -12.22 -21.61 0.05
C THR A 509 -11.76 -22.45 -1.14
N MET A 510 -10.78 -23.35 -0.94
CA MET A 510 -10.25 -24.23 -1.97
C MET A 510 -10.70 -25.69 -1.78
N GLY A 511 -10.83 -26.13 -0.52
CA GLY A 511 -11.23 -27.50 -0.18
C GLY A 511 -12.73 -27.74 -0.10
N GLY A 512 -13.55 -26.69 -0.02
CA GLY A 512 -15.00 -26.80 0.20
C GLY A 512 -15.38 -27.26 1.60
N GLU A 513 -14.50 -27.09 2.59
CA GLU A 513 -14.76 -27.49 3.99
C GLU A 513 -15.64 -26.46 4.72
N GLU A 514 -16.94 -26.44 4.35
CA GLU A 514 -17.96 -25.50 4.84
C GLU A 514 -18.09 -25.45 6.36
N GLN A 515 -17.65 -26.47 7.11
CA GLN A 515 -17.67 -26.45 8.58
C GLN A 515 -16.80 -25.33 9.20
N PHE A 516 -15.91 -24.71 8.42
CA PHE A 516 -15.11 -23.55 8.84
C PHE A 516 -15.75 -22.20 8.48
N LEU A 517 -16.82 -22.16 7.68
CA LEU A 517 -17.49 -20.92 7.26
C LEU A 517 -17.91 -20.02 8.44
N PRO A 518 -18.40 -20.54 9.59
CA PRO A 518 -18.74 -19.72 10.76
C PRO A 518 -17.58 -18.94 11.40
N MET A 519 -16.33 -19.23 11.04
CA MET A 519 -15.16 -18.45 11.46
C MET A 519 -14.98 -17.15 10.65
N PHE A 520 -15.64 -17.03 9.49
CA PHE A 520 -15.36 -16.01 8.47
C PHE A 520 -16.61 -15.30 7.92
N ASP A 521 -17.81 -15.80 8.20
CA ASP A 521 -19.10 -15.25 7.74
C ASP A 521 -19.70 -14.16 8.66
N GLY A 522 -18.93 -13.69 9.64
CA GLY A 522 -19.35 -12.69 10.62
C GLY A 522 -19.94 -13.26 11.90
N ALA A 523 -20.25 -14.57 11.98
CA ALA A 523 -20.76 -15.20 13.21
C ALA A 523 -19.73 -15.26 14.35
N GLY A 524 -18.43 -15.07 14.05
CA GLY A 524 -17.35 -15.00 15.04
C GLY A 524 -17.10 -16.31 15.76
N ALA A 525 -17.37 -17.46 15.12
CA ALA A 525 -17.19 -18.74 15.77
C ALA A 525 -15.69 -19.12 15.86
N VAL A 526 -15.27 -19.68 16.99
CA VAL A 526 -13.86 -19.98 17.28
C VAL A 526 -13.68 -21.49 17.54
N PRO A 527 -12.62 -22.14 17.03
CA PRO A 527 -12.28 -23.51 17.40
C PRO A 527 -12.01 -23.68 18.89
N SER A 528 -12.54 -24.74 19.51
CA SER A 528 -12.30 -25.01 20.95
C SER A 528 -10.83 -25.29 21.30
N SER A 529 -9.99 -25.56 20.31
CA SER A 529 -8.54 -25.77 20.46
C SER A 529 -7.76 -24.49 20.79
N LEU A 530 -8.35 -23.31 20.54
CA LEU A 530 -7.73 -22.01 20.82
C LEU A 530 -8.05 -21.49 22.24
N ASP A 531 -8.46 -22.38 23.16
CA ASP A 531 -8.72 -22.17 24.60
C ASP A 531 -9.46 -20.86 24.96
N GLY A 532 -10.42 -20.46 24.13
CA GLY A 532 -11.24 -19.26 24.36
C GLY A 532 -10.61 -17.93 23.92
N ALA A 533 -9.62 -17.95 23.02
CA ALA A 533 -9.09 -16.74 22.39
C ALA A 533 -10.20 -15.85 21.81
N ASP A 534 -10.21 -14.56 22.17
CA ASP A 534 -11.14 -13.57 21.65
C ASP A 534 -10.75 -13.21 20.21
N VAL A 535 -11.49 -13.78 19.26
CA VAL A 535 -11.35 -13.52 17.83
C VAL A 535 -12.71 -13.11 17.28
N ARG A 536 -12.73 -12.01 16.51
CA ARG A 536 -13.98 -11.37 16.05
C ARG A 536 -13.97 -11.25 14.54
N SER A 537 -15.05 -11.65 13.89
CA SER A 537 -15.20 -11.56 12.44
C SER A 537 -16.27 -10.56 12.04
N VAL A 538 -16.07 -9.87 10.92
CA VAL A 538 -17.15 -9.28 10.11
C VAL A 538 -17.02 -9.78 8.68
N SER A 539 -18.13 -9.86 7.96
CA SER A 539 -18.12 -10.27 6.56
C SER A 539 -18.91 -9.34 5.65
N THR A 540 -18.67 -9.47 4.35
CA THR A 540 -19.65 -9.13 3.31
C THR A 540 -19.91 -10.39 2.53
N ALA A 541 -21.16 -10.86 2.56
CA ALA A 541 -21.57 -12.04 1.81
C ALA A 541 -21.43 -11.83 0.29
N PRO A 542 -21.19 -12.89 -0.50
CA PRO A 542 -21.18 -12.84 -1.96
C PRO A 542 -22.44 -12.19 -2.53
N ALA A 543 -22.34 -11.45 -3.64
CA ALA A 543 -23.47 -10.70 -4.21
C ALA A 543 -24.68 -11.59 -4.57
N GLY A 544 -24.47 -12.85 -4.98
CA GLY A 544 -25.54 -13.82 -5.25
C GLY A 544 -26.24 -14.34 -3.99
N SER A 545 -25.65 -14.15 -2.81
CA SER A 545 -26.19 -14.53 -1.48
C SER A 545 -26.58 -13.30 -0.64
N ARG A 546 -26.71 -12.12 -1.27
CA ARG A 546 -26.87 -10.83 -0.59
C ARG A 546 -27.89 -9.92 -1.28
N SER A 547 -28.69 -9.21 -0.48
CA SER A 547 -29.55 -8.12 -0.93
C SER A 547 -29.35 -6.89 -0.06
N THR A 548 -28.46 -5.99 -0.49
CA THR A 548 -28.15 -4.74 0.20
C THR A 548 -29.34 -3.77 0.15
N LEU A 549 -29.80 -3.35 1.33
CA LEU A 549 -30.86 -2.36 1.53
C LEU A 549 -30.30 -0.94 1.64
N ALA A 550 -29.15 -0.78 2.31
CA ALA A 550 -28.39 0.47 2.39
C ALA A 550 -26.90 0.20 2.63
N THR A 551 -26.01 0.74 1.79
CA THR A 551 -24.55 0.72 2.02
C THR A 551 -24.13 1.68 3.14
N PHE A 552 -24.90 2.78 3.28
CA PHE A 552 -24.62 3.99 4.08
C PHE A 552 -23.43 4.84 3.60
N GLU A 553 -22.85 4.53 2.44
CA GLU A 553 -21.72 5.24 1.83
C GLU A 553 -22.12 6.56 1.13
N GLU A 554 -23.41 6.73 0.81
CA GLU A 554 -23.97 7.90 0.14
C GLU A 554 -25.38 8.27 0.64
N PRO A 555 -25.85 9.52 0.45
CA PRO A 555 -27.20 9.92 0.84
C PRO A 555 -28.30 9.20 0.05
N SER A 556 -29.02 8.28 0.71
CA SER A 556 -30.09 7.49 0.09
C SER A 556 -31.50 7.99 0.49
N PRO A 557 -32.46 8.10 -0.45
CA PRO A 557 -33.85 8.44 -0.13
C PRO A 557 -34.59 7.34 0.66
N ALA A 558 -34.01 6.14 0.77
CA ALA A 558 -34.53 5.09 1.64
C ALA A 558 -34.22 5.35 3.12
N VAL A 559 -33.18 6.13 3.43
CA VAL A 559 -32.74 6.44 4.80
C VAL A 559 -33.37 7.75 5.26
N THR A 560 -34.12 7.69 6.35
CA THR A 560 -34.83 8.85 6.93
C THR A 560 -34.55 8.95 8.42
N THR A 561 -34.40 10.17 8.96
CA THR A 561 -34.24 10.36 10.41
C THR A 561 -35.57 10.26 11.14
N VAL A 562 -35.53 9.74 12.36
CA VAL A 562 -36.66 9.62 13.29
C VAL A 562 -36.42 10.56 14.46
N GLY A 563 -37.45 11.33 14.83
CA GLY A 563 -37.35 12.29 15.93
C GLY A 563 -36.39 13.43 15.64
N ALA A 564 -35.51 13.74 16.60
CA ALA A 564 -34.52 14.82 16.53
C ALA A 564 -33.09 14.34 16.16
N ALA A 565 -32.94 13.09 15.69
CA ALA A 565 -31.66 12.55 15.28
C ALA A 565 -31.09 13.18 14.01
N SER A 566 -29.77 13.06 13.85
CA SER A 566 -29.02 13.47 12.67
C SER A 566 -28.30 12.27 12.08
N ALA A 567 -28.45 12.06 10.77
CA ALA A 567 -27.71 11.06 10.00
C ALA A 567 -26.89 11.78 8.93
N VAL A 568 -25.56 11.66 8.99
CA VAL A 568 -24.62 12.38 8.12
C VAL A 568 -23.64 11.38 7.52
N VAL A 569 -23.55 11.33 6.20
CA VAL A 569 -22.50 10.59 5.50
C VAL A 569 -21.16 11.31 5.72
N CYS A 570 -20.15 10.58 6.16
CA CYS A 570 -18.80 11.05 6.42
C CYS A 570 -17.79 10.11 5.76
N ALA A 571 -16.55 10.55 5.61
CA ALA A 571 -15.41 9.72 5.19
C ALA A 571 -14.11 10.27 5.77
N SER A 572 -13.07 9.44 5.87
CA SER A 572 -11.73 9.82 6.33
C SER A 572 -11.63 10.39 7.76
N LEU A 573 -10.39 10.49 8.24
CA LEU A 573 -10.04 11.34 9.38
C LEU A 573 -10.00 12.83 9.01
N SER A 574 -10.13 13.70 10.02
CA SER A 574 -9.87 15.15 9.88
C SER A 574 -8.41 15.47 9.53
N GLY A 575 -8.11 16.75 9.27
CA GLY A 575 -6.73 17.21 9.00
C GLY A 575 -6.22 16.84 7.61
N ARG A 576 -7.12 16.72 6.62
CA ARG A 576 -6.75 16.39 5.23
C ARG A 576 -6.20 17.62 4.49
N THR A 577 -5.20 17.39 3.64
CA THR A 577 -4.40 18.46 3.03
C THR A 577 -5.02 18.98 1.73
N THR A 578 -5.97 18.22 1.17
CA THR A 578 -6.84 18.65 0.07
C THR A 578 -8.28 18.76 0.57
N PRO A 579 -9.10 19.68 0.00
CA PRO A 579 -10.53 19.74 0.30
C PRO A 579 -11.19 18.36 0.12
N GLN A 580 -12.02 17.98 1.10
CA GLN A 580 -12.79 16.73 1.08
C GLN A 580 -14.25 17.05 0.75
N GLU A 581 -14.92 16.18 -0.02
CA GLU A 581 -16.34 16.35 -0.36
C GLU A 581 -17.27 15.98 0.81
N LEU A 582 -16.85 15.02 1.62
CA LEU A 582 -17.55 14.55 2.82
C LEU A 582 -16.90 15.12 4.09
N PRO A 583 -17.66 15.36 5.17
CA PRO A 583 -17.10 15.67 6.47
C PRO A 583 -16.29 14.49 7.03
N PRO A 584 -15.30 14.72 7.91
CA PRO A 584 -14.53 13.65 8.54
C PRO A 584 -15.42 12.78 9.44
N CYS A 585 -15.21 11.47 9.42
CA CYS A 585 -15.91 10.57 10.34
C CYS A 585 -15.40 10.67 11.77
N ALA A 586 -14.09 10.89 11.95
CA ALA A 586 -13.46 11.05 13.25
C ALA A 586 -12.28 12.03 13.24
N SER A 587 -11.91 12.53 14.42
CA SER A 587 -10.78 13.42 14.70
C SER A 587 -9.87 12.80 15.77
N VAL A 588 -9.52 11.52 15.58
CA VAL A 588 -8.69 10.71 16.49
C VAL A 588 -7.36 10.33 15.82
N PRO A 589 -6.33 9.88 16.57
CA PRO A 589 -5.10 9.36 15.97
C PRO A 589 -5.36 8.20 15.00
N SER A 590 -4.56 8.09 13.93
CA SER A 590 -4.71 7.06 12.89
C SER A 590 -4.73 5.64 13.45
N ALA A 591 -3.91 5.35 14.46
CA ALA A 591 -3.85 4.06 15.13
C ALA A 591 -5.16 3.63 15.85
N VAL A 592 -6.09 4.57 16.04
CA VAL A 592 -7.41 4.38 16.65
C VAL A 592 -8.51 4.22 15.60
N ALA A 593 -8.24 4.42 14.31
CA ALA A 593 -9.26 4.49 13.25
C ALA A 593 -8.93 3.63 12.00
N PRO A 594 -8.98 2.28 12.09
CA PRO A 594 -8.63 1.38 10.98
C PRO A 594 -9.41 1.57 9.68
N HIS A 595 -10.65 2.04 9.73
CA HIS A 595 -11.47 2.32 8.54
C HIS A 595 -11.14 3.67 7.85
N TRP A 596 -10.37 4.55 8.50
CA TRP A 596 -10.22 5.95 8.08
C TRP A 596 -8.78 6.46 8.04
N THR A 597 -7.81 5.57 8.26
CA THR A 597 -6.40 5.93 8.27
C THR A 597 -5.95 6.36 6.87
N PRO A 598 -5.12 7.42 6.74
CA PRO A 598 -4.56 7.79 5.43
C PRO A 598 -3.61 6.69 4.93
N ALA A 599 -3.79 6.25 3.69
CA ALA A 599 -2.86 5.34 3.02
C ALA A 599 -1.66 6.10 2.45
N SER A 600 -0.48 5.47 2.46
CA SER A 600 0.77 6.12 2.06
C SER A 600 0.76 6.68 0.63
N ASN A 601 0.26 5.93 -0.35
CA ASN A 601 0.21 6.35 -1.75
C ASN A 601 -1.15 6.99 -2.15
N GLY A 602 -1.90 7.49 -1.18
CA GLY A 602 -3.12 8.27 -1.42
C GLY A 602 -3.74 8.83 -0.15
N GLY A 603 -2.95 9.54 0.66
CA GLY A 603 -3.36 9.97 2.00
C GLY A 603 -4.53 10.95 2.08
N ASN A 604 -5.03 11.44 0.93
CA ASN A 604 -6.23 12.28 0.84
C ASN A 604 -7.38 11.63 0.08
N VAL A 605 -7.21 10.40 -0.43
CA VAL A 605 -8.28 9.62 -1.06
C VAL A 605 -9.32 9.27 0.01
N PRO A 606 -10.62 9.51 -0.22
CA PRO A 606 -11.67 9.21 0.77
C PRO A 606 -11.55 7.79 1.31
N ALA A 607 -11.47 7.65 2.64
CA ALA A 607 -11.41 6.36 3.33
C ALA A 607 -12.78 6.01 3.92
N THR A 608 -13.20 4.77 3.72
CA THR A 608 -14.49 4.14 4.11
C THR A 608 -15.61 5.13 4.42
N PRO A 609 -16.31 5.63 3.38
CA PRO A 609 -17.54 6.39 3.57
C PRO A 609 -18.56 5.59 4.37
N LEU A 610 -19.22 6.22 5.34
CA LEU A 610 -20.34 5.61 6.06
C LEU A 610 -21.26 6.66 6.70
N THR A 611 -22.36 6.24 7.32
CA THR A 611 -23.29 7.16 8.00
C THR A 611 -23.01 7.25 9.48
N ARG A 612 -22.69 8.46 9.96
CA ARG A 612 -22.65 8.84 11.38
C ARG A 612 -24.06 9.24 11.83
N LEU A 613 -24.64 8.47 12.74
CA LEU A 613 -25.93 8.71 13.39
C LEU A 613 -25.70 9.29 14.79
N THR A 614 -26.36 10.40 15.12
CA THR A 614 -26.38 10.98 16.47
C THR A 614 -27.81 11.23 16.94
N TRP A 615 -28.07 11.06 18.23
CA TRP A 615 -29.42 11.17 18.81
C TRP A 615 -29.40 11.70 20.25
N ALA A 616 -30.45 12.42 20.64
CA ALA A 616 -30.50 13.13 21.92
C ALA A 616 -31.46 12.49 22.95
N ALA A 617 -32.49 11.79 22.51
CA ALA A 617 -33.49 11.16 23.36
C ALA A 617 -33.72 9.68 22.98
N PRO A 618 -34.31 8.87 23.88
CA PRO A 618 -34.79 7.54 23.54
C PRO A 618 -35.84 7.62 22.41
N GLY A 619 -35.72 6.76 21.39
CA GLY A 619 -36.65 6.75 20.24
C GLY A 619 -36.28 7.68 19.07
N ASP A 620 -35.34 8.61 19.25
CA ASP A 620 -34.68 9.31 18.13
C ASP A 620 -33.79 8.32 17.37
N GLY A 621 -33.63 8.46 16.04
CA GLY A 621 -32.72 7.58 15.29
C GLY A 621 -32.87 7.68 13.76
N LEU A 622 -32.81 6.54 13.07
CA LEU A 622 -33.09 6.45 11.63
C LEU A 622 -33.99 5.26 11.28
N ALA A 623 -34.67 5.36 10.15
CA ALA A 623 -35.42 4.27 9.52
C ALA A 623 -34.99 4.12 8.05
N VAL A 624 -34.75 2.89 7.64
CA VAL A 624 -34.46 2.47 6.27
C VAL A 624 -35.71 1.82 5.69
N ALA A 625 -36.26 2.40 4.63
CA ALA A 625 -37.35 1.79 3.86
C ALA A 625 -36.79 0.59 3.06
N VAL A 626 -37.45 -0.55 3.14
CA VAL A 626 -37.12 -1.73 2.32
C VAL A 626 -37.71 -1.51 0.92
N PRO A 627 -36.91 -1.53 -0.16
CA PRO A 627 -37.43 -1.39 -1.51
C PRO A 627 -38.37 -2.56 -1.86
N ALA A 628 -39.46 -2.29 -2.60
CA ALA A 628 -40.47 -3.31 -2.91
C ALA A 628 -39.93 -4.52 -3.72
N GLY A 629 -38.78 -4.39 -4.39
CA GLY A 629 -38.08 -5.50 -5.05
C GLY A 629 -37.17 -6.33 -4.14
N GLN A 630 -37.04 -5.95 -2.87
CA GLN A 630 -36.19 -6.55 -1.83
C GLN A 630 -36.99 -6.88 -0.54
N ALA A 631 -38.32 -6.80 -0.59
CA ALA A 631 -39.21 -7.03 0.55
C ALA A 631 -39.31 -8.49 0.98
N ASP A 632 -39.02 -9.42 0.07
CA ASP A 632 -38.99 -10.86 0.34
C ASP A 632 -37.61 -11.29 0.86
N ALA A 633 -37.53 -11.48 2.18
CA ALA A 633 -36.35 -11.97 2.88
C ALA A 633 -36.34 -13.50 3.05
N SER A 634 -37.36 -14.22 2.58
CA SER A 634 -37.54 -15.66 2.85
C SER A 634 -36.47 -16.57 2.24
N GLY A 635 -35.71 -16.07 1.26
CA GLY A 635 -34.54 -16.73 0.69
C GLY A 635 -33.21 -16.50 1.44
N PHE A 636 -33.20 -15.70 2.52
CA PHE A 636 -32.00 -15.33 3.26
C PHE A 636 -31.99 -15.90 4.67
N GLU A 637 -30.79 -16.07 5.25
CA GLU A 637 -30.62 -16.57 6.61
C GLU A 637 -30.83 -15.47 7.66
N ARG A 638 -30.34 -14.25 7.37
CA ARG A 638 -30.26 -13.14 8.32
C ARG A 638 -30.45 -11.77 7.66
N LEU A 639 -30.88 -10.81 8.47
CA LEU A 639 -30.65 -9.39 8.26
C LEU A 639 -29.37 -9.01 9.02
N SER A 640 -28.36 -8.50 8.31
CA SER A 640 -27.06 -8.11 8.84
C SER A 640 -26.88 -6.58 8.77
N VAL A 641 -26.16 -6.02 9.73
CA VAL A 641 -25.73 -4.61 9.74
C VAL A 641 -24.38 -4.47 10.44
N LYS A 642 -23.52 -3.56 9.94
CA LYS A 642 -22.23 -3.24 10.57
C LYS A 642 -22.32 -1.94 11.36
N LEU A 643 -21.90 -1.99 12.62
CA LEU A 643 -22.08 -0.92 13.60
C LEU A 643 -20.80 -0.68 14.41
N ALA A 644 -20.56 0.57 14.81
CA ALA A 644 -19.53 0.90 15.81
C ALA A 644 -19.98 2.09 16.68
N ALA A 645 -19.56 2.11 17.94
CA ALA A 645 -19.73 3.26 18.82
C ALA A 645 -18.88 4.45 18.36
N ASP A 646 -19.52 5.62 18.25
CA ASP A 646 -18.92 6.88 17.78
C ASP A 646 -17.68 7.31 18.59
N GLU A 647 -16.79 8.13 18.00
CA GLU A 647 -15.64 8.71 18.71
C GLU A 647 -15.99 9.43 20.03
N THR A 648 -17.20 10.00 20.13
CA THR A 648 -17.68 10.69 21.34
C THR A 648 -18.19 9.75 22.43
N VAL A 649 -18.35 8.46 22.15
CA VAL A 649 -18.82 7.46 23.11
C VAL A 649 -17.66 7.00 24.00
N ALA A 650 -17.71 7.37 25.28
CA ALA A 650 -16.61 7.12 26.21
C ALA A 650 -16.33 5.63 26.47
N THR A 651 -17.37 4.78 26.48
CA THR A 651 -17.26 3.33 26.73
C THR A 651 -18.22 2.51 25.87
N ALA A 652 -19.53 2.77 25.97
CA ALA A 652 -20.58 2.09 25.22
C ALA A 652 -21.81 2.98 24.97
N THR A 653 -22.59 2.63 23.95
CA THR A 653 -23.94 3.16 23.69
C THR A 653 -24.84 2.01 23.22
N ASP A 654 -26.12 2.26 22.92
CA ASP A 654 -26.97 1.20 22.35
C ASP A 654 -28.12 1.76 21.49
N LEU A 655 -28.50 0.97 20.48
CA LEU A 655 -29.61 1.19 19.56
C LEU A 655 -30.59 0.02 19.70
N VAL A 656 -31.88 0.28 19.55
CA VAL A 656 -32.89 -0.75 19.30
C VAL A 656 -33.01 -0.93 17.79
N LEU A 657 -32.64 -2.12 17.31
CA LEU A 657 -32.94 -2.56 15.94
C LEU A 657 -34.39 -3.04 15.91
N SER A 658 -35.15 -2.59 14.92
CA SER A 658 -36.53 -3.00 14.68
C SER A 658 -36.74 -3.35 13.21
N VAL A 659 -37.62 -4.32 12.94
CA VAL A 659 -38.01 -4.74 11.58
C VAL A 659 -39.53 -4.78 11.53
N THR A 660 -40.14 -4.26 10.46
CA THR A 660 -41.61 -4.19 10.32
C THR A 660 -42.08 -4.74 8.98
N ASP A 661 -43.17 -5.54 9.01
CA ASP A 661 -43.85 -6.06 7.82
C ASP A 661 -44.95 -5.12 7.28
N ALA A 662 -45.43 -5.35 6.05
CA ALA A 662 -46.47 -4.55 5.43
C ALA A 662 -47.83 -4.58 6.15
N ARG A 663 -48.02 -5.51 7.11
CA ARG A 663 -49.22 -5.66 7.93
C ARG A 663 -49.10 -4.88 9.26
N GLY A 664 -47.93 -4.28 9.51
CA GLY A 664 -47.62 -3.53 10.73
C GLY A 664 -47.21 -4.39 11.92
N ALA A 665 -46.82 -5.66 11.71
CA ALA A 665 -46.16 -6.44 12.74
C ALA A 665 -44.69 -6.02 12.85
N THR A 666 -44.23 -5.75 14.06
CA THR A 666 -42.86 -5.27 14.34
C THR A 666 -42.15 -6.22 15.30
N TRP A 667 -40.92 -6.60 14.96
CA TRP A 667 -39.96 -7.23 15.86
C TRP A 667 -38.93 -6.18 16.27
N SER A 668 -38.36 -6.27 17.48
CA SER A 668 -37.28 -5.39 17.91
C SER A 668 -36.44 -5.98 19.04
N ALA A 669 -35.14 -5.69 19.04
CA ALA A 669 -34.22 -5.97 20.14
C ALA A 669 -33.14 -4.88 20.26
N PRO A 670 -32.56 -4.63 21.45
CA PRO A 670 -31.31 -3.88 21.58
C PRO A 670 -30.19 -4.55 20.76
N VAL A 671 -29.34 -3.74 20.12
CA VAL A 671 -28.19 -4.25 19.35
C VAL A 671 -27.23 -5.00 20.27
N SER A 672 -27.09 -4.57 21.53
CA SER A 672 -26.31 -5.28 22.55
C SER A 672 -26.80 -6.72 22.87
N GLU A 673 -28.07 -7.06 22.59
CA GLU A 673 -28.59 -8.43 22.70
C GLU A 673 -28.25 -9.29 21.47
N LEU A 674 -27.94 -8.68 20.32
CA LEU A 674 -27.58 -9.35 19.07
C LEU A 674 -26.07 -9.55 18.96
N ASN A 675 -25.30 -8.51 19.26
CA ASN A 675 -23.85 -8.56 19.42
C ASN A 675 -23.43 -7.60 20.56
N PRO A 676 -22.97 -8.12 21.72
CA PRO A 676 -22.61 -7.31 22.88
C PRO A 676 -21.37 -6.43 22.65
N TYR A 677 -20.67 -6.58 21.53
CA TYR A 677 -19.49 -5.79 21.17
C TYR A 677 -19.82 -4.62 20.23
N ALA A 678 -20.97 -4.65 19.53
CA ALA A 678 -21.18 -3.80 18.36
C ALA A 678 -21.28 -2.29 18.64
N LEU A 679 -21.70 -1.92 19.85
CA LEU A 679 -21.75 -0.52 20.29
C LEU A 679 -20.90 -0.29 21.55
N VAL A 680 -19.82 -1.06 21.70
CA VAL A 680 -18.81 -0.95 22.77
C VAL A 680 -17.46 -0.58 22.16
N ARG A 681 -16.74 0.36 22.78
CA ARG A 681 -15.38 0.72 22.39
C ARG A 681 -14.41 -0.43 22.69
N LEU A 682 -13.44 -0.68 21.81
CA LEU A 682 -12.47 -1.78 22.01
C LEU A 682 -11.59 -1.56 23.26
N PRO A 683 -10.98 -2.62 23.82
CA PRO A 683 -10.30 -2.57 25.12
C PRO A 683 -9.20 -1.51 25.20
N THR A 684 -9.13 -0.80 26.32
CA THR A 684 -8.13 0.26 26.54
C THR A 684 -7.90 0.53 28.02
N SER A 685 -6.72 1.05 28.36
CA SER A 685 -6.44 1.66 29.65
C SER A 685 -6.53 3.19 29.60
N ALA A 686 -6.28 3.83 30.75
CA ALA A 686 -6.22 5.28 30.93
C ALA A 686 -4.83 5.89 30.67
N THR A 687 -3.93 5.17 29.99
CA THR A 687 -2.56 5.64 29.71
C THR A 687 -2.45 6.37 28.37
N ASP A 688 -1.47 7.26 28.25
CA ASP A 688 -1.21 8.00 27.00
C ASP A 688 -0.83 7.07 25.82
N ALA A 689 -0.17 5.95 26.13
CA ALA A 689 0.14 4.91 25.14
C ALA A 689 -1.15 4.27 24.58
N ALA A 690 -2.11 3.96 25.45
CA ALA A 690 -3.41 3.45 25.03
C ALA A 690 -4.24 4.51 24.28
N ALA A 691 -4.26 5.75 24.75
CA ALA A 691 -5.00 6.85 24.12
C ALA A 691 -4.54 7.17 22.68
N SER A 692 -3.29 6.83 22.33
CA SER A 692 -2.72 7.02 21.00
C SER A 692 -2.79 5.80 20.08
N THR A 693 -3.05 4.58 20.59
CA THR A 693 -2.93 3.33 19.80
C THR A 693 -4.03 2.28 20.03
N LEU A 694 -4.80 2.36 21.10
CA LEU A 694 -5.87 1.42 21.47
C LEU A 694 -7.24 2.10 21.38
N LYS A 695 -8.29 1.52 21.99
CA LYS A 695 -9.69 2.02 21.93
C LYS A 695 -10.23 2.15 20.50
N LYS A 696 -9.72 1.32 19.58
CA LYS A 696 -9.93 1.47 18.13
C LYS A 696 -11.41 1.44 17.74
N ILE A 697 -11.78 2.22 16.72
CA ILE A 697 -13.12 2.21 16.11
C ILE A 697 -13.15 1.12 15.05
N VAL A 698 -13.79 -0.01 15.37
CA VAL A 698 -13.91 -1.15 14.46
C VAL A 698 -15.39 -1.51 14.34
N LEU A 699 -15.90 -1.52 13.11
CA LEU A 699 -17.24 -2.01 12.80
C LEU A 699 -17.36 -3.47 13.21
N GLN A 700 -18.43 -3.81 13.94
CA GLN A 700 -18.82 -5.17 14.28
C GLN A 700 -20.14 -5.51 13.57
N GLN A 701 -20.35 -6.78 13.25
CA GLN A 701 -21.58 -7.26 12.61
C GLN A 701 -22.65 -7.59 13.67
N ALA A 702 -23.87 -7.13 13.47
CA ALA A 702 -25.03 -7.48 14.29
C ALA A 702 -26.10 -8.12 13.39
N ASP A 703 -26.51 -9.34 13.74
CA ASP A 703 -27.34 -10.18 12.89
C ASP A 703 -28.71 -10.51 13.53
N VAL A 704 -29.76 -10.52 12.71
CA VAL A 704 -31.09 -10.99 13.08
C VAL A 704 -31.52 -12.10 12.13
N ALA A 705 -31.62 -13.33 12.64
CA ALA A 705 -32.06 -14.46 11.84
C ALA A 705 -33.48 -14.24 11.27
N VAL A 706 -33.67 -14.47 9.97
CA VAL A 706 -34.99 -14.36 9.31
C VAL A 706 -36.00 -15.32 9.94
N THR A 707 -35.53 -16.48 10.41
CA THR A 707 -36.35 -17.44 11.17
C THR A 707 -36.84 -16.88 12.51
N ALA A 708 -36.10 -15.99 13.17
CA ALA A 708 -36.53 -15.32 14.39
C ALA A 708 -37.60 -14.25 14.10
N LEU A 709 -37.48 -13.51 12.99
CA LEU A 709 -38.52 -12.58 12.52
C LEU A 709 -39.84 -13.32 12.23
N ALA A 710 -39.76 -14.44 11.50
CA ALA A 710 -40.92 -15.28 11.21
C ALA A 710 -41.54 -15.88 12.49
N ALA A 711 -40.71 -16.34 13.44
CA ALA A 711 -41.17 -16.85 14.74
C ALA A 711 -41.85 -15.78 15.62
N ALA A 712 -41.47 -14.50 15.45
CA ALA A 712 -42.14 -13.36 16.06
C ALA A 712 -43.44 -12.93 15.35
N GLY A 713 -43.79 -13.59 14.24
CA GLY A 713 -45.06 -13.43 13.53
C GLY A 713 -45.04 -12.47 12.34
N LEU A 714 -43.87 -11.95 11.95
CA LEU A 714 -43.73 -11.07 10.78
C LEU A 714 -43.90 -11.85 9.47
N ASP A 715 -44.43 -11.16 8.45
CA ASP A 715 -44.39 -11.64 7.07
C ASP A 715 -43.02 -11.39 6.46
N VAL A 716 -42.14 -12.38 6.56
CA VAL A 716 -40.78 -12.27 5.97
C VAL A 716 -40.79 -12.22 4.44
N THR A 717 -41.95 -12.35 3.78
CA THR A 717 -42.10 -12.16 2.33
C THR A 717 -42.47 -10.72 1.93
N ASP A 718 -42.81 -9.86 2.90
CA ASP A 718 -43.28 -8.49 2.66
C ASP A 718 -42.81 -7.54 3.79
N LEU A 719 -41.49 -7.44 3.96
CA LEU A 719 -40.84 -6.51 4.89
C LEU A 719 -40.74 -5.11 4.29
N VAL A 720 -41.06 -4.07 5.07
CA VAL A 720 -41.20 -2.69 4.57
C VAL A 720 -40.26 -1.67 5.22
N SER A 721 -39.77 -1.91 6.45
CA SER A 721 -38.80 -1.02 7.08
C SER A 721 -37.93 -1.70 8.14
N VAL A 722 -36.70 -1.20 8.26
CA VAL A 722 -35.76 -1.47 9.34
C VAL A 722 -35.49 -0.17 10.08
N GLY A 723 -35.69 -0.13 11.41
CA GLY A 723 -35.48 1.05 12.24
C GLY A 723 -34.37 0.87 13.26
N PHE A 724 -33.60 1.92 13.50
CA PHE A 724 -32.53 2.00 14.49
C PHE A 724 -32.81 3.20 15.39
N THR A 725 -33.22 2.98 16.64
CA THR A 725 -33.54 4.08 17.58
C THR A 725 -32.73 4.02 18.86
N GLY A 726 -32.27 5.18 19.34
CA GLY A 726 -31.48 5.31 20.54
C GLY A 726 -32.19 4.83 21.81
N THR A 727 -31.43 4.26 22.73
CA THR A 727 -31.89 3.89 24.08
C THR A 727 -31.75 5.04 25.09
N THR A 728 -30.63 5.75 25.04
CA THR A 728 -30.29 7.01 25.73
C THR A 728 -29.38 7.83 24.81
N ALA A 729 -29.22 9.14 25.03
CA ALA A 729 -28.40 10.02 24.17
C ALA A 729 -27.05 9.39 23.78
N GLY A 730 -26.71 9.42 22.49
CA GLY A 730 -25.59 8.65 21.96
C GLY A 730 -25.30 8.92 20.48
N ALA A 731 -24.32 8.19 19.96
CA ALA A 731 -23.89 8.27 18.57
C ALA A 731 -23.25 6.94 18.11
N ALA A 732 -23.46 6.59 16.84
CA ALA A 732 -22.94 5.37 16.24
C ALA A 732 -22.65 5.57 14.75
N TYR A 733 -21.73 4.76 14.21
CA TYR A 733 -21.50 4.61 12.78
C TYR A 733 -22.28 3.40 12.26
N LEU A 734 -22.88 3.51 11.08
CA LEU A 734 -23.62 2.44 10.41
C LEU A 734 -23.07 2.20 8.99
N SER A 735 -22.96 0.92 8.61
CA SER A 735 -22.59 0.47 7.26
C SER A 735 -23.29 -0.86 6.94
N ASP A 736 -23.42 -1.19 5.65
CA ASP A 736 -23.83 -2.51 5.15
C ASP A 736 -25.10 -3.11 5.78
N LEU A 737 -26.26 -2.46 5.65
CA LEU A 737 -27.55 -3.12 5.95
C LEU A 737 -27.98 -4.00 4.77
N ALA A 738 -28.04 -5.32 4.96
CA ALA A 738 -28.38 -6.28 3.92
C ALA A 738 -29.11 -7.52 4.46
N PHE A 739 -29.98 -8.13 3.65
CA PHE A 739 -30.33 -9.55 3.84
C PHE A 739 -29.20 -10.42 3.27
N GLU A 740 -28.77 -11.43 4.01
CA GLU A 740 -27.59 -12.25 3.69
C GLU A 740 -27.78 -13.73 4.04
N SER A 741 -27.06 -14.58 3.33
CA SER A 741 -26.83 -16.00 3.66
C SER A 741 -25.33 -16.28 3.65
N SER A 742 -24.86 -17.14 4.55
CA SER A 742 -23.46 -17.56 4.60
C SER A 742 -23.07 -18.34 3.35
N ALA A 743 -22.10 -17.82 2.60
CA ALA A 743 -21.54 -18.47 1.42
C ALA A 743 -20.11 -17.98 1.15
N VAL A 744 -19.28 -18.82 0.51
CA VAL A 744 -17.96 -18.42 0.00
C VAL A 744 -18.06 -17.66 -1.32
N GLY A 745 -19.08 -17.98 -2.13
CA GLY A 745 -19.24 -17.47 -3.50
C GLY A 745 -18.43 -18.28 -4.52
N THR A 746 -18.19 -17.71 -5.71
CA THR A 746 -17.49 -18.35 -6.82
C THR A 746 -16.34 -17.47 -7.30
N ALA A 747 -15.09 -17.90 -7.06
CA ALA A 747 -13.92 -17.21 -7.57
C ALA A 747 -13.84 -17.28 -9.12
N GLN A 748 -13.32 -16.23 -9.77
CA GLN A 748 -13.21 -16.18 -11.23
C GLN A 748 -11.85 -15.67 -11.74
N ALA A 749 -11.12 -16.53 -12.45
CA ALA A 749 -9.93 -16.16 -13.19
C ALA A 749 -10.29 -15.43 -14.50
N ARG A 750 -10.71 -14.16 -14.42
CA ARG A 750 -11.04 -13.31 -15.58
C ARG A 750 -10.08 -12.12 -15.73
N THR A 751 -9.81 -11.73 -16.99
CA THR A 751 -8.95 -10.57 -17.30
C THR A 751 -9.75 -9.27 -17.24
N TRP A 752 -9.29 -8.33 -16.41
CA TRP A 752 -9.90 -7.00 -16.26
C TRP A 752 -9.31 -5.96 -17.21
N ARG A 753 -9.78 -4.72 -17.12
CA ARG A 753 -9.03 -3.54 -17.60
C ARG A 753 -8.01 -3.16 -16.53
N THR A 754 -6.89 -2.57 -16.93
CA THR A 754 -6.02 -1.87 -15.98
C THR A 754 -6.30 -0.38 -16.04
N ILE A 755 -6.07 0.30 -14.91
CA ILE A 755 -5.93 1.75 -14.84
C ILE A 755 -4.53 2.10 -14.33
N ASP A 756 -3.87 3.02 -15.01
CA ASP A 756 -2.46 3.36 -14.84
C ASP A 756 -2.27 4.90 -14.90
N VAL A 757 -1.16 5.40 -14.34
CA VAL A 757 -0.73 6.80 -14.50
C VAL A 757 0.48 6.94 -15.42
N PHE A 758 0.56 8.09 -16.07
CA PHE A 758 1.72 8.60 -16.77
C PHE A 758 1.93 10.05 -16.36
N ALA A 759 2.88 10.25 -15.45
CA ALA A 759 3.33 11.56 -14.97
C ALA A 759 4.75 11.80 -15.53
N PRO A 760 4.89 12.45 -16.71
CA PRO A 760 6.19 12.72 -17.28
C PRO A 760 6.93 13.78 -16.44
N ASN A 761 8.26 13.73 -16.44
CA ASN A 761 9.09 14.71 -15.73
C ASN A 761 8.87 16.12 -16.32
N ALA A 762 9.02 17.15 -15.50
CA ALA A 762 8.78 18.53 -15.88
C ALA A 762 9.78 19.49 -15.20
N ASP A 763 10.05 20.61 -15.84
CA ASP A 763 10.82 21.71 -15.23
C ASP A 763 9.95 22.40 -14.14
N GLU A 764 10.55 23.06 -13.15
CA GLU A 764 9.79 23.81 -12.14
C GLU A 764 9.30 25.16 -12.68
N GLY A 765 10.10 25.80 -13.51
CA GLY A 765 9.91 27.11 -14.13
C GLY A 765 9.75 28.26 -13.14
N ASP A 766 9.81 29.49 -13.70
CA ASP A 766 9.94 30.79 -13.03
C ASP A 766 8.86 31.19 -11.98
N GLY A 767 7.99 30.28 -11.54
CA GLY A 767 6.90 30.57 -10.61
C GLY A 767 5.79 29.51 -10.49
N PRO A 768 4.76 29.79 -9.67
CA PRO A 768 3.59 28.94 -9.52
C PRO A 768 2.87 28.65 -10.84
N GLY A 769 2.63 27.37 -11.10
CA GLY A 769 2.02 26.85 -12.32
C GLY A 769 1.34 25.50 -12.11
N THR A 770 1.30 24.71 -13.18
CA THR A 770 0.65 23.39 -13.19
C THR A 770 1.36 22.44 -14.14
N THR A 771 1.31 21.14 -13.84
CA THR A 771 1.67 20.08 -14.79
C THR A 771 0.50 19.10 -14.98
N GLU A 772 0.54 18.33 -16.06
CA GLU A 772 -0.49 17.34 -16.40
C GLU A 772 -0.02 15.92 -16.08
N VAL A 773 -0.86 15.15 -15.42
CA VAL A 773 -0.75 13.68 -15.30
C VAL A 773 -1.81 13.07 -16.21
N ALA A 774 -1.39 12.13 -17.06
CA ALA A 774 -2.33 11.29 -17.80
C ALA A 774 -2.72 10.09 -16.94
N VAL A 775 -4.01 9.80 -16.91
CA VAL A 775 -4.62 8.64 -16.30
C VAL A 775 -5.22 7.85 -17.45
N TYR A 776 -4.93 6.57 -17.56
CA TYR A 776 -5.29 5.81 -18.76
C TYR A 776 -5.70 4.38 -18.46
N LEU A 777 -6.48 3.83 -19.39
CA LEU A 777 -6.83 2.42 -19.43
C LEU A 777 -5.97 1.68 -20.46
N ASP A 778 -5.66 0.40 -20.22
CA ASP A 778 -4.96 -0.47 -21.18
C ASP A 778 -5.69 -0.55 -22.53
N ARG A 779 -7.02 -0.52 -22.49
CA ARG A 779 -7.93 -0.57 -23.65
C ARG A 779 -9.33 -0.08 -23.24
N PRO A 780 -10.21 0.25 -24.19
CA PRO A 780 -11.56 0.72 -23.89
C PRO A 780 -12.36 -0.23 -22.98
N SER A 781 -13.02 0.34 -21.97
CA SER A 781 -13.97 -0.38 -21.10
C SER A 781 -15.42 -0.27 -21.63
N PRO A 782 -16.23 -1.35 -21.56
CA PRO A 782 -17.68 -1.28 -21.84
C PRO A 782 -18.49 -0.68 -20.68
N THR A 783 -17.93 -0.66 -19.47
CA THR A 783 -18.52 -0.11 -18.25
C THR A 783 -17.73 1.12 -17.80
N PRO A 784 -18.32 2.01 -16.97
CA PRO A 784 -17.54 3.05 -16.30
C PRO A 784 -16.39 2.45 -15.50
N VAL A 785 -15.28 3.17 -15.43
CA VAL A 785 -14.12 2.85 -14.59
C VAL A 785 -13.80 4.06 -13.75
N THR A 786 -13.62 3.92 -12.44
CA THR A 786 -13.17 5.02 -11.57
C THR A 786 -11.86 4.68 -10.90
N GLY A 787 -11.02 5.70 -10.67
CA GLY A 787 -9.89 5.63 -9.76
C GLY A 787 -9.59 7.01 -9.17
N TYR A 788 -8.98 7.05 -7.99
CA TYR A 788 -8.58 8.28 -7.33
C TYR A 788 -7.12 8.58 -7.62
N VAL A 789 -6.89 9.71 -8.27
CA VAL A 789 -5.58 10.11 -8.76
C VAL A 789 -4.97 11.05 -7.74
N SER A 790 -3.78 10.71 -7.25
CA SER A 790 -3.02 11.56 -6.35
C SER A 790 -1.68 11.96 -6.96
N VAL A 791 -1.26 13.20 -6.71
CA VAL A 791 0.13 13.61 -6.85
C VAL A 791 0.63 14.03 -5.48
N LEU A 792 1.65 13.30 -5.01
CA LEU A 792 2.06 13.22 -3.62
C LEU A 792 3.48 13.79 -3.47
N GLY A 793 3.54 15.06 -3.07
CA GLY A 793 4.60 15.51 -2.17
C GLY A 793 4.08 15.55 -0.72
N SER A 794 4.72 16.34 0.15
CA SER A 794 4.10 16.81 1.40
C SER A 794 2.76 17.53 1.20
N ALA A 795 2.06 17.77 2.32
CA ALA A 795 0.84 18.59 2.44
C ALA A 795 0.91 19.96 1.74
N THR A 796 2.11 20.47 1.56
CA THR A 796 2.47 21.82 1.12
C THR A 796 3.52 21.78 0.01
N SER A 797 3.80 20.63 -0.60
CA SER A 797 5.02 20.44 -1.39
C SER A 797 5.11 21.28 -2.65
N ARG A 798 6.34 21.30 -3.16
CA ARG A 798 6.76 21.90 -4.42
C ARG A 798 5.91 21.35 -5.61
N PHE A 799 5.31 20.15 -5.48
CA PHE A 799 4.05 19.76 -6.15
C PHE A 799 2.84 19.96 -5.21
N GLY A 800 1.87 20.79 -5.60
CA GLY A 800 0.67 21.03 -4.81
C GLY A 800 -0.16 19.75 -4.66
N ALA A 801 -0.32 19.28 -3.41
CA ALA A 801 -1.04 18.06 -3.09
C ALA A 801 -2.38 18.01 -3.81
N THR A 802 -2.52 17.07 -4.75
CA THR A 802 -3.68 16.95 -5.62
C THR A 802 -4.31 15.59 -5.37
N MET A 803 -5.63 15.57 -5.19
CA MET A 803 -6.45 14.36 -5.15
C MET A 803 -7.69 14.63 -6.00
N GLN A 804 -7.97 13.75 -6.95
CA GLN A 804 -9.15 13.86 -7.82
C GLN A 804 -9.72 12.48 -8.16
N ALA A 805 -11.03 12.31 -8.02
CA ALA A 805 -11.76 11.18 -8.57
C ALA A 805 -11.85 11.28 -10.10
N VAL A 806 -11.48 10.22 -10.81
CA VAL A 806 -11.47 10.18 -12.29
C VAL A 806 -12.30 9.00 -12.78
N THR A 807 -13.52 9.28 -13.25
CA THR A 807 -14.41 8.28 -13.86
C THR A 807 -14.36 8.35 -15.38
N PHE A 808 -13.93 7.28 -16.05
CA PHE A 808 -13.97 7.09 -17.50
C PHE A 808 -15.39 6.71 -17.95
N ALA A 809 -15.90 7.35 -19.00
CA ALA A 809 -17.11 6.89 -19.66
C ALA A 809 -16.82 5.63 -20.52
N PRO A 810 -17.83 4.78 -20.80
CA PRO A 810 -17.66 3.64 -21.72
C PRO A 810 -17.04 4.07 -23.05
N GLY A 811 -15.95 3.39 -23.44
CA GLY A 811 -15.17 3.71 -24.64
C GLY A 811 -14.01 4.70 -24.46
N GLU A 812 -13.95 5.45 -23.36
CA GLU A 812 -12.88 6.41 -23.05
C GLU A 812 -11.63 5.69 -22.51
N THR A 813 -10.43 6.21 -22.81
CA THR A 813 -9.16 5.54 -22.44
C THR A 813 -8.06 6.45 -21.89
N CYS A 814 -8.17 7.77 -21.97
CA CYS A 814 -7.21 8.68 -21.35
C CYS A 814 -7.89 9.94 -20.83
N LYS A 815 -7.55 10.34 -19.60
CA LYS A 815 -7.95 11.59 -18.96
C LYS A 815 -6.73 12.33 -18.44
N VAL A 816 -6.83 13.65 -18.41
CA VAL A 816 -5.83 14.54 -17.82
C VAL A 816 -6.29 14.94 -16.42
N VAL A 817 -5.40 14.83 -15.45
CA VAL A 817 -5.49 15.48 -14.14
C VAL A 817 -4.42 16.56 -14.09
N THR A 818 -4.81 17.76 -13.68
CA THR A 818 -3.90 18.90 -13.56
C THR A 818 -3.44 18.99 -12.10
N ALA A 819 -2.14 18.81 -11.87
CA ALA A 819 -1.53 18.97 -10.56
C ALA A 819 -0.91 20.36 -10.43
N GLY A 820 -1.03 20.96 -9.24
CA GLY A 820 -0.35 22.21 -8.93
C GLY A 820 1.17 22.01 -8.91
N ARG A 821 1.92 22.98 -9.42
CA ARG A 821 3.39 23.02 -9.34
C ARG A 821 3.77 24.39 -8.77
N GLN A 822 4.65 24.41 -7.78
CA GLN A 822 5.33 25.62 -7.34
C GLN A 822 6.74 25.54 -7.93
N GLY A 823 7.12 26.53 -8.73
CA GLY A 823 8.52 26.81 -9.02
C GLY A 823 8.85 28.21 -8.51
N ASP A 824 10.14 28.55 -8.45
CA ASP A 824 10.63 29.88 -8.14
C ASP A 824 11.62 30.39 -9.21
N ASP A 825 12.41 31.42 -8.91
CA ASP A 825 13.42 31.99 -9.83
C ASP A 825 14.84 31.94 -9.21
N ALA A 826 15.06 31.00 -8.28
CA ALA A 826 16.24 30.95 -7.44
C ALA A 826 16.90 29.55 -7.43
N PRO A 827 18.24 29.49 -7.61
CA PRO A 827 18.96 28.23 -7.63
C PRO A 827 18.92 27.52 -6.26
N SER A 828 19.04 26.19 -6.29
CA SER A 828 18.88 25.33 -5.11
C SER A 828 19.98 24.24 -4.97
N THR A 829 20.08 23.58 -3.81
CA THR A 829 21.15 22.58 -3.52
C THR A 829 20.94 21.23 -4.20
N SER A 830 19.74 20.98 -4.72
CA SER A 830 19.41 19.75 -5.46
C SER A 830 19.05 20.07 -6.90
N ALA A 831 19.55 19.28 -7.84
CA ALA A 831 19.21 19.42 -9.26
C ALA A 831 17.77 19.01 -9.62
N GLY A 832 17.03 18.43 -8.67
CA GLY A 832 15.65 18.00 -8.88
C GLY A 832 14.95 17.56 -7.60
N THR A 833 13.63 17.43 -7.68
CA THR A 833 12.78 16.86 -6.63
C THR A 833 11.98 15.69 -7.21
N GLN A 834 12.06 14.53 -6.58
CA GLN A 834 11.22 13.39 -6.92
C GLN A 834 9.92 13.43 -6.11
N VAL A 835 8.78 13.23 -6.77
CA VAL A 835 7.48 13.01 -6.13
C VAL A 835 6.82 11.75 -6.68
N LYS A 836 5.75 11.29 -6.03
CA LYS A 836 4.94 10.16 -6.53
C LYS A 836 3.68 10.65 -7.25
N ALA A 837 3.31 9.97 -8.32
CA ALA A 837 1.96 10.01 -8.89
C ALA A 837 1.32 8.63 -8.73
N SER A 838 0.04 8.59 -8.41
CA SER A 838 -0.71 7.35 -8.23
C SER A 838 -2.15 7.43 -8.77
N VAL A 839 -2.72 6.28 -9.11
CA VAL A 839 -4.17 6.06 -9.25
C VAL A 839 -4.54 4.80 -8.46
N ILE A 840 -5.37 4.99 -7.44
CA ILE A 840 -5.71 3.96 -6.44
C ILE A 840 -7.21 3.92 -6.12
N ASN A 841 -7.64 2.98 -5.28
CA ASN A 841 -9.05 2.75 -4.91
C ASN A 841 -9.95 2.72 -6.15
N THR A 842 -9.77 1.68 -6.94
CA THR A 842 -10.28 1.58 -8.32
C THR A 842 -11.58 0.78 -8.39
N SER A 843 -12.49 1.15 -9.28
CA SER A 843 -13.73 0.40 -9.54
C SER A 843 -13.97 0.18 -11.03
N GLY A 844 -14.46 -1.01 -11.39
CA GLY A 844 -14.64 -1.44 -12.79
C GLY A 844 -13.35 -1.75 -13.57
N ALA A 845 -12.18 -1.50 -12.99
CA ALA A 845 -10.86 -1.90 -13.48
C ALA A 845 -9.93 -2.18 -12.27
N VAL A 846 -8.89 -2.98 -12.49
CA VAL A 846 -7.83 -3.21 -11.49
C VAL A 846 -6.69 -2.21 -11.66
N MET A 847 -5.91 -1.98 -10.61
CA MET A 847 -4.68 -1.20 -10.71
C MET A 847 -3.66 -1.90 -11.63
N GLY A 848 -3.08 -1.17 -12.57
CA GLY A 848 -2.06 -1.67 -13.47
C GLY A 848 -0.63 -1.58 -12.92
N SER A 849 0.33 -2.08 -13.72
CA SER A 849 1.76 -2.15 -13.37
C SER A 849 2.50 -0.80 -13.39
N ARG A 850 1.76 0.29 -13.64
CA ARG A 850 2.19 1.71 -13.58
C ARG A 850 1.11 2.56 -12.90
N SER A 851 0.31 1.95 -12.01
CA SER A 851 -0.67 2.65 -11.18
C SER A 851 -0.03 3.53 -10.11
N ILE A 852 1.23 3.27 -9.73
CA ILE A 852 2.04 4.10 -8.83
C ILE A 852 3.42 4.27 -9.47
N GLY A 853 3.96 5.49 -9.48
CA GLY A 853 5.28 5.77 -10.06
C GLY A 853 5.88 7.09 -9.59
N PHE A 854 7.17 7.25 -9.84
CA PHE A 854 7.89 8.50 -9.58
C PHE A 854 7.83 9.45 -10.78
N THR A 855 7.81 10.75 -10.51
CA THR A 855 8.04 11.82 -11.49
C THR A 855 8.96 12.87 -10.88
N TRP A 856 9.78 13.51 -11.71
CA TRP A 856 10.76 14.51 -11.28
C TRP A 856 10.35 15.92 -11.68
N LEU A 857 10.51 16.86 -10.74
CA LEU A 857 10.79 18.26 -11.05
C LEU A 857 12.29 18.44 -11.22
N ARG A 858 12.69 19.22 -12.22
CA ARG A 858 14.09 19.67 -12.40
C ARG A 858 14.22 21.12 -11.96
N GLU A 859 15.35 21.40 -11.31
CA GLU A 859 15.88 22.75 -11.13
C GLU A 859 16.26 23.35 -12.49
N ASP A 860 15.58 24.39 -12.95
CA ASP A 860 15.87 25.06 -14.22
C ASP A 860 16.49 26.47 -14.12
N ASP A 861 16.62 27.01 -12.91
CA ASP A 861 17.35 28.28 -12.63
C ASP A 861 18.82 28.06 -12.24
N GLY A 862 19.21 26.81 -12.01
CA GLY A 862 20.59 26.37 -11.78
C GLY A 862 20.82 25.83 -10.36
N VAL A 863 21.94 25.15 -10.16
CA VAL A 863 22.24 24.51 -8.86
C VAL A 863 23.31 25.25 -8.07
N LEU A 864 23.17 25.22 -6.74
CA LEU A 864 24.14 25.72 -5.78
C LEU A 864 25.24 24.68 -5.52
N GLU A 865 26.39 25.17 -5.03
CA GLU A 865 27.57 24.36 -4.69
C GLU A 865 28.13 23.54 -5.88
N ASP A 866 28.73 22.37 -5.62
CA ASP A 866 29.28 21.47 -6.64
C ASP A 866 28.23 20.45 -7.16
N ALA A 867 26.94 20.75 -7.03
CA ALA A 867 25.86 19.88 -7.49
C ALA A 867 25.83 19.76 -9.03
N VAL A 868 25.26 18.66 -9.55
CA VAL A 868 25.22 18.35 -10.99
C VAL A 868 23.81 18.54 -11.53
N GLU A 869 23.61 19.52 -12.42
CA GLU A 869 22.34 19.81 -13.09
C GLU A 869 21.72 18.57 -13.77
N LEU A 870 20.40 18.43 -13.70
CA LEU A 870 19.67 17.40 -14.43
C LEU A 870 19.51 17.79 -15.92
N PRO A 871 19.46 16.80 -16.84
CA PRO A 871 19.17 17.06 -18.24
C PRO A 871 17.81 17.76 -18.45
N SER A 872 17.73 18.69 -19.41
CA SER A 872 16.48 19.41 -19.72
C SER A 872 15.31 18.47 -20.00
N TYR A 873 14.16 18.73 -19.35
CA TYR A 873 12.93 17.99 -19.63
C TYR A 873 12.09 18.61 -20.75
N GLY A 874 12.43 19.81 -21.22
CA GLY A 874 11.78 20.46 -22.36
C GLY A 874 10.34 20.90 -22.09
N THR A 875 9.70 21.52 -23.07
CA THR A 875 8.34 22.09 -22.90
C THR A 875 7.27 20.99 -22.97
N PRO A 876 6.50 20.73 -21.89
CA PRO A 876 5.48 19.69 -21.90
C PRO A 876 4.34 19.99 -22.90
N GLY A 877 3.90 18.96 -23.61
CA GLY A 877 2.59 18.94 -24.24
C GLY A 877 1.51 18.43 -23.27
N SER A 878 0.28 18.22 -23.77
CA SER A 878 -0.73 17.56 -22.94
C SER A 878 -0.34 16.12 -22.64
N ALA A 879 -0.53 15.68 -21.39
CA ALA A 879 -0.04 14.39 -20.92
C ALA A 879 -0.65 13.20 -21.69
N CYS A 880 -1.93 13.27 -22.09
CA CYS A 880 -2.53 12.21 -22.93
C CYS A 880 -1.92 12.17 -24.35
N ALA A 881 -1.48 13.31 -24.89
CA ALA A 881 -0.79 13.36 -26.17
C ALA A 881 0.67 12.85 -26.06
N GLU A 882 1.32 13.09 -24.92
CA GLU A 882 2.63 12.53 -24.61
C GLU A 882 2.60 11.03 -24.38
N LEU A 883 1.64 10.53 -23.60
CA LEU A 883 1.37 9.11 -23.44
C LEU A 883 1.15 8.42 -24.79
N ALA A 884 0.35 9.02 -25.68
CA ALA A 884 0.13 8.49 -27.02
C ALA A 884 1.42 8.42 -27.86
N ARG A 885 2.35 9.38 -27.71
CA ARG A 885 3.68 9.32 -28.33
C ARG A 885 4.54 8.20 -27.72
N VAL A 886 4.56 8.08 -26.39
CA VAL A 886 5.29 7.02 -25.66
C VAL A 886 4.79 5.62 -26.05
N GLN A 887 3.47 5.43 -26.13
CA GLN A 887 2.85 4.16 -26.54
C GLN A 887 3.08 3.84 -28.02
N ALA A 888 3.12 4.84 -28.91
CA ALA A 888 3.47 4.64 -30.33
C ALA A 888 4.96 4.28 -30.53
N GLY A 889 5.82 4.74 -29.62
CA GLY A 889 7.27 4.56 -29.68
C GLY A 889 7.95 5.42 -30.75
N ALA A 890 9.26 5.60 -30.62
CA ALA A 890 10.08 6.34 -31.56
C ALA A 890 11.11 5.44 -32.28
N ARG A 891 11.69 5.96 -33.37
CA ARG A 891 12.76 5.27 -34.11
C ARG A 891 14.01 6.14 -34.16
N ILE A 892 15.15 5.51 -33.92
CA ILE A 892 16.48 6.08 -34.06
C ILE A 892 17.24 5.32 -35.15
N GLY A 893 18.08 6.00 -35.92
CA GLY A 893 18.77 5.37 -37.04
C GLY A 893 19.84 6.25 -37.66
N ALA A 894 20.82 5.62 -38.30
CA ALA A 894 21.83 6.30 -39.11
C ALA A 894 21.57 6.10 -40.61
N ARG A 895 21.98 7.06 -41.44
CA ARG A 895 21.79 6.98 -42.90
C ARG A 895 22.84 6.09 -43.56
N GLY A 896 22.40 4.93 -44.07
CA GLY A 896 23.22 4.01 -44.86
C GLY A 896 24.09 3.10 -43.99
N ALA A 897 25.04 2.42 -44.64
CA ALA A 897 26.02 1.58 -43.95
C ALA A 897 27.35 2.33 -43.81
N VAL A 898 27.87 2.40 -42.59
CA VAL A 898 29.06 3.19 -42.21
C VAL A 898 30.28 2.28 -42.11
N ARG A 899 31.49 2.81 -42.38
CA ARG A 899 32.73 2.03 -42.27
C ARG A 899 33.25 2.06 -40.82
N PRO A 900 33.88 0.98 -40.34
CA PRO A 900 34.66 1.04 -39.10
C PRO A 900 35.70 2.18 -39.18
N GLY A 901 35.83 2.96 -38.10
CA GLY A 901 36.74 4.12 -38.05
C GLY A 901 36.26 5.35 -38.86
N SER A 902 34.95 5.48 -39.10
CA SER A 902 34.36 6.67 -39.75
C SER A 902 33.11 7.15 -39.02
N ASP A 903 32.72 8.39 -39.25
CA ASP A 903 31.61 9.03 -38.53
C ASP A 903 30.24 8.62 -39.07
N ALA A 904 29.29 8.37 -38.16
CA ALA A 904 27.89 8.10 -38.42
C ALA A 904 27.02 9.24 -37.90
N VAL A 905 26.19 9.84 -38.75
CA VAL A 905 25.12 10.75 -38.28
C VAL A 905 23.92 9.90 -37.86
N VAL A 906 23.71 9.82 -36.55
CA VAL A 906 22.53 9.21 -35.91
C VAL A 906 21.44 10.26 -35.81
N THR A 907 20.22 9.90 -36.20
CA THR A 907 19.04 10.77 -36.17
C THR A 907 17.85 10.05 -35.54
N ALA A 908 17.02 10.79 -34.80
CA ALA A 908 15.74 10.32 -34.29
C ALA A 908 14.72 11.46 -34.23
N SER A 909 13.44 11.13 -34.10
CA SER A 909 12.34 12.11 -34.08
C SER A 909 11.14 11.59 -33.30
N GLY A 910 10.37 12.51 -32.70
CA GLY A 910 9.15 12.21 -31.94
C GLY A 910 9.24 12.53 -30.45
N PHE A 911 10.40 13.01 -30.00
CA PHE A 911 10.66 13.49 -28.64
C PHE A 911 9.91 14.80 -28.34
N ARG A 912 9.79 15.15 -27.07
CA ARG A 912 9.27 16.43 -26.62
C ARG A 912 10.25 17.56 -27.02
N PRO A 913 9.79 18.67 -27.60
CA PRO A 913 10.65 19.80 -27.93
C PRO A 913 11.45 20.30 -26.73
N GLY A 914 12.77 20.44 -26.88
CA GLY A 914 13.68 20.88 -25.82
C GLY A 914 14.06 19.83 -24.78
N GLU A 915 13.52 18.60 -24.83
CA GLU A 915 13.98 17.54 -23.92
C GLU A 915 15.35 17.01 -24.35
N THR A 916 16.23 16.74 -23.39
CA THR A 916 17.48 16.02 -23.65
C THR A 916 17.17 14.57 -23.99
N VAL A 917 17.78 14.07 -25.06
CA VAL A 917 17.75 12.67 -25.47
C VAL A 917 19.13 12.08 -25.26
N THR A 918 19.25 11.12 -24.34
CA THR A 918 20.47 10.34 -24.13
C THR A 918 20.58 9.29 -25.23
N VAL A 919 21.56 9.44 -26.12
CA VAL A 919 21.82 8.56 -27.27
C VAL A 919 22.97 7.60 -26.96
N THR A 920 22.71 6.29 -27.09
CA THR A 920 23.71 5.23 -26.90
C THR A 920 23.90 4.43 -28.19
N VAL A 921 25.14 4.03 -28.48
CA VAL A 921 25.52 3.34 -29.73
C VAL A 921 26.43 2.14 -29.42
N GLY A 922 25.84 0.96 -29.24
CA GLY A 922 26.54 -0.19 -28.68
C GLY A 922 27.16 0.15 -27.31
N ASP A 923 28.41 -0.24 -27.10
CA ASP A 923 29.14 0.00 -25.84
C ASP A 923 29.88 1.35 -25.80
N LEU A 924 29.53 2.29 -26.71
CA LEU A 924 30.07 3.65 -26.67
C LEU A 924 29.47 4.45 -25.51
N ALA A 925 30.26 5.41 -24.99
CA ALA A 925 29.77 6.39 -24.04
C ALA A 925 28.51 7.08 -24.57
N ALA A 926 27.47 7.16 -23.73
CA ALA A 926 26.23 7.83 -24.07
C ALA A 926 26.47 9.33 -24.29
N VAL A 927 25.69 9.93 -25.20
CA VAL A 927 25.77 11.37 -25.50
C VAL A 927 24.40 11.98 -25.43
N ASP A 928 24.28 13.05 -24.65
CA ASP A 928 23.07 13.83 -24.50
C ASP A 928 22.89 14.85 -25.63
N VAL A 929 21.70 14.88 -26.21
CA VAL A 929 21.34 15.72 -27.35
C VAL A 929 19.98 16.36 -27.11
N VAL A 930 19.92 17.69 -27.01
CA VAL A 930 18.65 18.41 -26.85
C VAL A 930 17.82 18.32 -28.13
N ALA A 931 16.57 17.90 -28.01
CA ALA A 931 15.62 17.81 -29.12
C ALA A 931 15.22 19.20 -29.63
N ASP A 932 15.19 19.37 -30.95
CA ASP A 932 14.79 20.62 -31.58
C ASP A 932 13.28 20.92 -31.42
N ALA A 933 12.84 22.08 -31.94
CA ALA A 933 11.44 22.49 -31.88
C ALA A 933 10.45 21.53 -32.58
N SER A 934 10.93 20.56 -33.37
CA SER A 934 10.14 19.49 -33.99
C SER A 934 10.21 18.16 -33.25
N GLY A 935 10.95 18.08 -32.14
CA GLY A 935 11.19 16.84 -31.42
C GLY A 935 12.22 15.94 -32.10
N ALA A 936 13.13 16.50 -32.90
CA ALA A 936 14.17 15.77 -33.61
C ALA A 936 15.55 15.97 -32.98
N VAL A 937 16.36 14.91 -33.01
CA VAL A 937 17.77 14.92 -32.58
C VAL A 937 18.66 14.40 -33.70
N ALA A 938 19.84 15.00 -33.83
CA ALA A 938 20.88 14.58 -34.77
C ALA A 938 22.25 14.73 -34.11
N HIS A 939 23.03 13.65 -34.09
CA HIS A 939 24.37 13.63 -33.50
C HIS A 939 25.34 12.78 -34.32
N THR A 940 26.61 13.14 -34.30
CA THR A 940 27.67 12.50 -35.11
C THR A 940 28.54 11.64 -34.21
N VAL A 941 28.47 10.33 -34.38
CA VAL A 941 29.19 9.34 -33.56
C VAL A 941 30.33 8.72 -34.37
N ALA A 942 31.54 8.74 -33.81
CA ALA A 942 32.70 8.07 -34.39
C ALA A 942 32.56 6.54 -34.23
N VAL A 943 32.40 5.80 -35.32
CA VAL A 943 32.26 4.33 -35.28
C VAL A 943 33.63 3.70 -34.98
N PRO A 944 33.75 2.78 -34.00
CA PRO A 944 35.01 2.10 -33.69
C PRO A 944 35.68 1.47 -34.93
N ALA A 945 37.01 1.45 -34.92
CA ALA A 945 37.79 0.79 -35.98
C ALA A 945 37.64 -0.74 -35.98
N VAL A 946 37.22 -1.32 -34.85
CA VAL A 946 36.90 -2.74 -34.67
C VAL A 946 35.49 -2.83 -34.10
N VAL A 947 34.62 -3.62 -34.75
CA VAL A 947 33.24 -3.86 -34.33
C VAL A 947 32.94 -5.34 -34.55
N ASP A 948 32.51 -6.05 -33.50
CA ASP A 948 32.30 -7.50 -33.51
C ASP A 948 30.99 -7.95 -34.21
N GLY A 949 30.29 -7.02 -34.86
CA GLY A 949 29.04 -7.26 -35.56
C GLY A 949 28.81 -6.35 -36.76
N ARG A 950 27.80 -6.69 -37.57
CA ARG A 950 27.32 -5.84 -38.69
C ARG A 950 26.37 -4.73 -38.26
N PHE A 951 25.96 -4.73 -37.00
CA PHE A 951 24.99 -3.81 -36.44
C PHE A 951 25.46 -3.37 -35.05
N LEU A 952 25.41 -2.06 -34.80
CA LEU A 952 25.46 -1.49 -33.46
C LEU A 952 24.02 -1.14 -33.06
N VAL A 953 23.61 -1.52 -31.85
CA VAL A 953 22.30 -1.15 -31.31
C VAL A 953 22.29 0.35 -31.06
N LEU A 954 21.23 1.02 -31.48
CA LEU A 954 20.98 2.43 -31.18
C LEU A 954 19.82 2.54 -30.20
N THR A 955 20.00 3.30 -29.13
CA THR A 955 18.93 3.71 -28.23
C THR A 955 18.96 5.23 -28.06
N GLY A 956 17.79 5.84 -27.96
CA GLY A 956 17.62 7.24 -27.56
C GLY A 956 16.52 7.32 -26.51
N VAL A 957 16.80 7.87 -25.33
CA VAL A 957 15.83 7.99 -24.24
C VAL A 957 15.61 9.46 -23.92
N GLY A 958 14.37 9.93 -24.04
CA GLY A 958 13.99 11.31 -23.68
C GLY A 958 13.90 11.50 -22.18
N ALA A 959 14.61 12.48 -21.63
CA ALA A 959 14.70 12.73 -20.19
C ALA A 959 13.37 13.21 -19.57
N GLY A 960 12.57 13.97 -20.33
CA GLY A 960 11.28 14.49 -19.87
C GLY A 960 10.16 13.44 -19.95
N THR A 961 10.08 12.73 -21.07
CA THR A 961 8.95 11.84 -21.39
C THR A 961 9.20 10.36 -21.11
N GLY A 962 10.46 9.94 -20.90
CA GLY A 962 10.85 8.53 -20.89
C GLY A 962 10.69 7.82 -22.24
N LEU A 963 10.37 8.56 -23.31
CA LEU A 963 10.19 8.01 -24.65
C LEU A 963 11.47 7.29 -25.09
N THR A 964 11.36 5.99 -25.34
CA THR A 964 12.49 5.19 -25.82
C THR A 964 12.38 4.98 -27.33
N ALA A 965 13.37 5.46 -28.07
CA ALA A 965 13.62 5.12 -29.46
C ALA A 965 14.62 3.96 -29.54
N THR A 966 14.34 2.94 -30.35
CA THR A 966 15.30 1.87 -30.64
C THR A 966 15.57 1.74 -32.14
N GLY A 967 16.76 1.24 -32.48
CA GLY A 967 17.17 1.05 -33.87
C GLY A 967 18.56 0.46 -34.02
N GLN A 968 19.13 0.58 -35.22
CA GLN A 968 20.42 0.00 -35.56
C GLN A 968 21.25 0.90 -36.47
N LEU A 969 22.55 0.95 -36.22
CA LEU A 969 23.57 1.49 -37.11
C LEU A 969 24.22 0.31 -37.86
N VAL A 970 24.10 0.29 -39.19
CA VAL A 970 24.69 -0.77 -40.01
C VAL A 970 26.17 -0.47 -40.25
N VAL A 971 27.05 -1.38 -39.84
CA VAL A 971 28.49 -1.28 -40.07
C VAL A 971 28.86 -2.19 -41.25
N THR A 972 29.50 -1.63 -42.27
CA THR A 972 29.99 -2.40 -43.42
C THR A 972 31.08 -3.37 -42.96
N SER A 973 31.04 -4.63 -43.41
CA SER A 973 32.16 -5.54 -43.19
C SER A 973 33.45 -4.94 -43.75
N PRO A 974 34.61 -5.07 -43.06
CA PRO A 974 35.87 -4.62 -43.60
C PRO A 974 36.11 -5.31 -44.95
N GLY A 975 36.33 -4.49 -45.99
CA GLY A 975 36.59 -4.98 -47.33
C GLY A 975 37.87 -5.82 -47.35
N ARG A 976 37.81 -6.97 -48.02
CA ARG A 976 39.01 -7.70 -48.45
C ARG A 976 39.74 -6.93 -49.55
#